data_AF-A0A803SU58-F1
#
_entry.id   AF-A0A803SU58-F1
#
_cell.length_a   1.000
_cell.length_b   1.000
_cell.length_c   1.000
_cell.angle_alpha   90.00
_cell.angle_beta   90.00
_cell.angle_gamma   90.00
#
_symmetry.space_group_name_H-M   'P 1'
#
loop_
_entity.id
_entity.type
_entity.pdbx_description
1 polymer ?
#
loop_
_entity_poly.entity_id
_entity_poly.type
_entity_poly.pdbx_seq_one_letter_code
_entity_poly.pdbx_strand_id
1 'polypeptide(L)'
;MADLKILSWNIKGMSTPEKRRKIYHFLSKQKLDIICLEEVRVKKGKNYLMQNKRLGKHFYSLADEKKRGVTIYIRDNIPAQEIFKDESGHQLAVEITWQNQKILLVGVYGPHKAKEKFYKRLEKTILDMDYEEIILLGDWNGVLNPQIDRQSGRKIKQDQGKLPIAFNTLMKTTGVVDVWRHLYGNQKGFTFYSEAHSSLSRIDMFLTSKTLIPQIKKMEILPRTLSDHNAILLVFKKKKRTDFSWKLNENMLQDPEIVKKAKDILTLYFAVNKPGEVKMETVLDASKAVIRGFFIQQNAIRNKIKREKLDKINEAIKEKEIELHKNPSNKKTVEEIKFLQKQLDLILSEEIAKKLTRWKQKNFEWANKAGKRLALRLRKQQCYTPITKITDGNHIHHETTKIKKIFEQYYTNLHQNKTTNKEEIQKYLDGLKINRFTEEDRRSLNRAISTEEIEDAIQSAKINKAPGPDGLTAKYYKVFQENLTKPLHAIMHSLKEGKIPESWKNAYITVIPKEDRDPLQPKNYRPISLLNADYKLFMSILANRLKNILKRIISKDQAGFLPNRQIKQNTRCLIDIIELFDKHPSRKLAILFLDIEKAFDSLSWDFMMEALQAHDMGDQYMKTIRTIYKDQYAQLIINGEKTQRIRIRRGTRQGCPLSPLLFIMCIEMLIKQINGNKEIKGVQAAGKEYKIRAFADDIVMTLENPNDSKK
;
A
#
# COMPACT_ATOMS: atom_id res chain seq x y z
N MET A 1 -20.98 18.74 -4.33
CA MET A 1 -21.31 17.33 -4.64
C MET A 1 -21.40 16.55 -3.34
N ALA A 2 -22.54 15.89 -3.11
CA ALA A 2 -22.90 15.18 -1.89
C ALA A 2 -22.32 13.74 -1.83
N ASP A 3 -22.49 13.07 -0.70
CA ASP A 3 -22.21 11.64 -0.49
C ASP A 3 -23.01 10.78 -1.50
N LEU A 4 -22.48 9.61 -1.89
CA LEU A 4 -23.17 8.67 -2.78
C LEU A 4 -23.99 7.67 -1.96
N LYS A 5 -25.30 7.62 -2.20
CA LYS A 5 -26.26 6.74 -1.51
C LYS A 5 -26.78 5.66 -2.46
N ILE A 6 -26.52 4.41 -2.10
CA ILE A 6 -26.96 3.23 -2.85
C ILE A 6 -27.94 2.43 -2.00
N LEU A 7 -29.12 2.12 -2.56
CA LEU A 7 -30.10 1.25 -1.92
C LEU A 7 -30.21 -0.09 -2.68
N SER A 8 -30.28 -1.21 -1.96
CA SER A 8 -30.68 -2.52 -2.49
C SER A 8 -31.94 -2.97 -1.76
N TRP A 9 -32.92 -3.52 -2.49
CA TRP A 9 -34.18 -3.95 -1.89
C TRP A 9 -34.90 -5.02 -2.71
N ASN A 10 -34.98 -6.23 -2.17
CA ASN A 10 -35.89 -7.24 -2.68
C ASN A 10 -37.33 -6.83 -2.33
N ILE A 11 -38.14 -6.58 -3.36
CA ILE A 11 -39.50 -6.04 -3.22
C ILE A 11 -40.60 -7.08 -3.42
N LYS A 12 -40.27 -8.33 -3.77
CA LYS A 12 -41.25 -9.41 -4.00
C LYS A 12 -42.40 -8.98 -4.93
N GLY A 13 -42.05 -8.43 -6.07
CA GLY A 13 -42.96 -8.06 -7.15
C GLY A 13 -43.51 -6.62 -7.10
N MET A 14 -43.62 -6.01 -8.29
CA MET A 14 -44.30 -4.71 -8.53
C MET A 14 -45.45 -4.78 -9.53
N SER A 15 -46.02 -5.97 -9.74
CA SER A 15 -47.06 -6.20 -10.74
C SER A 15 -48.30 -5.35 -10.50
N THR A 16 -48.71 -5.16 -9.23
CA THR A 16 -49.88 -4.34 -8.89
C THR A 16 -49.57 -2.83 -8.93
N PRO A 17 -50.41 -2.00 -9.57
CA PRO A 17 -50.21 -0.55 -9.64
C PRO A 17 -50.07 0.12 -8.26
N GLU A 18 -50.85 -0.33 -7.27
CA GLU A 18 -50.83 0.22 -5.91
C GLU A 18 -49.49 -0.01 -5.20
N LYS A 19 -48.98 -1.25 -5.21
CA LYS A 19 -47.70 -1.58 -4.58
C LYS A 19 -46.57 -0.79 -5.24
N ARG A 20 -46.61 -0.67 -6.58
CA ARG A 20 -45.64 0.11 -7.35
C ARG A 20 -45.67 1.60 -7.02
N ARG A 21 -46.85 2.23 -6.88
CA ARG A 21 -46.99 3.63 -6.43
C ARG A 21 -46.40 3.82 -5.02
N LYS A 22 -46.69 2.89 -4.09
CA LYS A 22 -46.13 2.93 -2.72
C LYS A 22 -44.60 2.83 -2.72
N ILE A 23 -44.02 1.92 -3.51
CA ILE A 23 -42.57 1.77 -3.66
C ILE A 23 -41.94 3.05 -4.23
N TYR A 24 -42.48 3.60 -5.30
CA TYR A 24 -41.95 4.84 -5.89
C TYR A 24 -42.06 6.05 -4.96
N HIS A 25 -43.15 6.16 -4.20
CA HIS A 25 -43.30 7.19 -3.18
C HIS A 25 -42.22 7.07 -2.11
N PHE A 26 -42.00 5.86 -1.59
CA PHE A 26 -40.95 5.58 -0.62
C PHE A 26 -39.56 5.98 -1.15
N LEU A 27 -39.20 5.50 -2.35
CA LEU A 27 -37.88 5.75 -2.95
C LEU A 27 -37.65 7.25 -3.21
N SER A 28 -38.68 7.98 -3.66
CA SER A 28 -38.58 9.41 -3.97
C SER A 28 -38.24 10.27 -2.75
N LYS A 29 -38.67 9.87 -1.54
CA LYS A 29 -38.40 10.60 -0.30
C LYS A 29 -36.96 10.43 0.23
N GLN A 30 -36.27 9.36 -0.18
CA GLN A 30 -34.97 8.97 0.41
C GLN A 30 -33.75 9.70 -0.22
N LYS A 31 -33.96 10.53 -1.26
CA LYS A 31 -32.90 11.27 -1.99
C LYS A 31 -31.71 10.37 -2.36
N LEU A 32 -32.00 9.19 -2.92
CA LEU A 32 -31.02 8.15 -3.28
C LEU A 32 -30.38 8.43 -4.64
N ASP A 33 -29.11 8.06 -4.81
CA ASP A 33 -28.39 8.26 -6.07
C ASP A 33 -28.48 7.03 -6.97
N ILE A 34 -28.45 5.84 -6.37
CA ILE A 34 -28.54 4.55 -7.04
C ILE A 34 -29.52 3.66 -6.27
N ILE A 35 -30.40 3.00 -7.00
CA ILE A 35 -31.43 2.10 -6.44
C ILE A 35 -31.38 0.80 -7.21
N CYS A 36 -31.14 -0.32 -6.53
CA CYS A 36 -31.26 -1.66 -7.07
C CYS A 36 -32.49 -2.33 -6.44
N LEU A 37 -33.37 -2.84 -7.29
CA LEU A 37 -34.58 -3.55 -6.90
C LEU A 37 -34.49 -4.99 -7.42
N GLU A 38 -34.61 -5.94 -6.51
CA GLU A 38 -34.59 -7.37 -6.82
C GLU A 38 -36.00 -7.97 -6.77
N GLU A 39 -36.20 -9.08 -7.48
CA GLU A 39 -37.47 -9.80 -7.55
C GLU A 39 -38.65 -8.93 -8.02
N VAL A 40 -38.46 -8.11 -9.06
CA VAL A 40 -39.50 -7.18 -9.56
C VAL A 40 -40.76 -7.88 -10.13
N ARG A 41 -40.63 -9.16 -10.54
CA ARG A 41 -41.70 -10.01 -11.12
C ARG A 41 -42.46 -9.39 -12.29
N VAL A 42 -41.75 -8.67 -13.18
CA VAL A 42 -42.29 -8.10 -14.43
C VAL A 42 -41.85 -8.94 -15.62
N LYS A 43 -42.78 -9.26 -16.53
CA LYS A 43 -42.48 -10.05 -17.74
C LYS A 43 -41.65 -9.23 -18.72
N LYS A 44 -40.72 -9.88 -19.44
CA LYS A 44 -40.05 -9.32 -20.63
C LYS A 44 -41.09 -8.71 -21.58
N GLY A 45 -40.82 -7.50 -22.09
CA GLY A 45 -41.75 -6.71 -22.91
C GLY A 45 -42.73 -5.80 -22.14
N LYS A 46 -42.82 -5.90 -20.81
CA LYS A 46 -43.61 -4.97 -19.96
C LYS A 46 -42.75 -4.00 -19.14
N ASN A 47 -41.53 -3.70 -19.60
CA ASN A 47 -40.58 -2.82 -18.93
C ASN A 47 -41.07 -1.38 -18.75
N TYR A 48 -41.99 -0.89 -19.60
CA TYR A 48 -42.63 0.42 -19.46
C TYR A 48 -43.30 0.61 -18.09
N LEU A 49 -43.79 -0.47 -17.48
CA LEU A 49 -44.38 -0.45 -16.14
C LEU A 49 -43.41 0.01 -15.05
N MET A 50 -42.10 -0.14 -15.29
CA MET A 50 -41.04 0.20 -14.35
C MET A 50 -40.35 1.53 -14.66
N GLN A 51 -40.72 2.20 -15.75
CA GLN A 51 -40.07 3.47 -16.10
C GLN A 51 -40.53 4.57 -15.13
N ASN A 52 -39.55 5.22 -14.49
CA ASN A 52 -39.82 6.35 -13.61
C ASN A 52 -38.69 7.38 -13.75
N LYS A 53 -38.93 8.43 -14.55
CA LYS A 53 -37.95 9.49 -14.83
C LYS A 53 -37.45 10.19 -13.56
N ARG A 54 -38.25 10.22 -12.47
CA ARG A 54 -37.83 10.86 -11.20
C ARG A 54 -36.72 10.09 -10.48
N LEU A 55 -36.56 8.79 -10.77
CA LEU A 55 -35.51 7.95 -10.18
C LEU A 55 -34.23 7.94 -11.04
N GLY A 56 -34.27 8.53 -12.24
CA GLY A 56 -33.15 8.63 -13.18
C GLY A 56 -33.13 7.56 -14.28
N LYS A 57 -31.96 7.32 -14.86
CA LYS A 57 -31.69 6.31 -15.88
C LYS A 57 -32.06 4.92 -15.37
N HIS A 58 -32.81 4.17 -16.19
CA HIS A 58 -33.39 2.89 -15.82
C HIS A 58 -32.74 1.75 -16.62
N PHE A 59 -32.14 0.80 -15.91
CA PHE A 59 -31.54 -0.43 -16.44
C PHE A 59 -32.27 -1.65 -15.88
N TYR A 60 -32.39 -2.73 -16.66
CA TYR A 60 -33.17 -3.89 -16.22
C TYR A 60 -32.69 -5.20 -16.85
N SER A 61 -32.83 -6.28 -16.08
CA SER A 61 -32.74 -7.67 -16.52
C SER A 61 -34.03 -8.39 -16.13
N LEU A 62 -34.78 -8.89 -17.12
CA LEU A 62 -36.11 -9.51 -16.94
C LEU A 62 -36.16 -10.89 -17.60
N ALA A 63 -36.88 -11.81 -16.97
CA ALA A 63 -37.17 -13.12 -17.54
C ALA A 63 -38.55 -13.15 -18.25
N ASP A 64 -38.77 -14.19 -19.05
CA ASP A 64 -40.07 -14.46 -19.69
C ASP A 64 -41.15 -14.88 -18.69
N GLU A 65 -40.74 -15.42 -17.54
CA GLU A 65 -41.62 -15.76 -16.43
C GLU A 65 -41.73 -14.59 -15.43
N LYS A 66 -42.95 -14.35 -14.91
CA LYS A 66 -43.21 -13.34 -13.85
C LYS A 66 -42.74 -13.80 -12.45
N LYS A 67 -41.51 -14.31 -12.34
CA LYS A 67 -40.96 -14.84 -11.09
C LYS A 67 -39.72 -14.10 -10.59
N ARG A 68 -38.98 -13.45 -11.49
CA ARG A 68 -37.64 -12.87 -11.19
C ARG A 68 -37.39 -11.63 -12.04
N GLY A 69 -36.34 -10.90 -11.69
CA GLY A 69 -35.87 -9.74 -12.42
C GLY A 69 -35.13 -8.77 -11.50
N VAL A 70 -34.15 -8.08 -12.06
CA VAL A 70 -33.33 -7.08 -11.37
C VAL A 70 -33.42 -5.77 -12.13
N THR A 71 -33.66 -4.68 -11.42
CA THR A 71 -33.73 -3.33 -11.98
C THR A 71 -32.80 -2.40 -11.22
N ILE A 72 -32.05 -1.56 -11.94
CA ILE A 72 -31.19 -0.53 -11.36
C ILE A 72 -31.62 0.85 -11.90
N TYR A 73 -31.89 1.78 -11.00
CA TYR A 73 -32.08 3.21 -11.30
C TYR A 73 -30.85 4.00 -10.87
N ILE A 74 -30.41 4.93 -11.72
CA ILE A 74 -29.23 5.77 -11.48
C ILE A 74 -29.57 7.21 -11.82
N ARG A 75 -29.34 8.13 -10.87
CA ARG A 75 -29.59 9.56 -11.07
C ARG A 75 -28.83 10.09 -12.30
N ASP A 76 -29.48 10.97 -13.07
CA ASP A 76 -28.97 11.42 -14.38
C ASP A 76 -27.60 12.11 -14.34
N ASN A 77 -27.24 12.69 -13.20
CA ASN A 77 -25.95 13.35 -12.98
C ASN A 77 -24.77 12.37 -12.79
N ILE A 78 -25.03 11.06 -12.74
CA ILE A 78 -24.01 10.01 -12.70
C ILE A 78 -23.91 9.40 -14.10
N PRO A 79 -22.76 9.52 -14.79
CA PRO A 79 -22.53 8.80 -16.04
C PRO A 79 -22.63 7.29 -15.79
N ALA A 80 -23.49 6.62 -16.55
CA ALA A 80 -23.77 5.20 -16.41
C ALA A 80 -24.05 4.54 -17.76
N GLN A 81 -23.56 3.30 -17.93
CA GLN A 81 -23.69 2.50 -19.15
C GLN A 81 -23.95 1.03 -18.80
N GLU A 82 -24.90 0.39 -19.49
CA GLU A 82 -25.13 -1.06 -19.38
C GLU A 82 -23.93 -1.82 -19.96
N ILE A 83 -23.36 -2.74 -19.18
CA ILE A 83 -22.24 -3.58 -19.61
C ILE A 83 -22.71 -4.98 -19.93
N PHE A 84 -23.62 -5.51 -19.10
CA PHE A 84 -24.12 -6.87 -19.26
C PHE A 84 -25.46 -7.05 -18.57
N LYS A 85 -26.34 -7.85 -19.17
CA LYS A 85 -27.56 -8.38 -18.55
C LYS A 85 -27.72 -9.83 -18.94
N ASP A 86 -28.29 -10.64 -18.05
CA ASP A 86 -28.70 -11.99 -18.40
C ASP A 86 -30.13 -12.01 -18.95
N GLU A 87 -30.48 -13.05 -19.72
CA GLU A 87 -31.87 -13.23 -20.15
C GLU A 87 -32.74 -13.89 -19.08
N SER A 88 -32.11 -14.46 -18.05
CA SER A 88 -32.80 -15.13 -16.96
C SER A 88 -33.21 -14.20 -15.82
N GLY A 89 -32.93 -12.90 -15.85
CA GLY A 89 -33.39 -11.98 -14.81
C GLY A 89 -32.70 -12.16 -13.46
N HIS A 90 -31.51 -12.76 -13.41
CA HIS A 90 -30.73 -13.00 -12.18
C HIS A 90 -29.61 -12.00 -11.97
N GLN A 91 -29.16 -11.28 -13.01
CA GLN A 91 -28.02 -10.37 -12.89
C GLN A 91 -28.04 -9.23 -13.90
N LEU A 92 -27.63 -8.07 -13.45
CA LEU A 92 -27.51 -6.85 -14.25
C LEU A 92 -26.24 -6.11 -13.84
N ALA A 93 -25.37 -5.83 -14.80
CA ALA A 93 -24.12 -5.11 -14.60
C ALA A 93 -24.14 -3.76 -15.33
N VAL A 94 -23.86 -2.69 -14.59
CA VAL A 94 -23.83 -1.31 -15.06
C VAL A 94 -22.49 -0.69 -14.65
N GLU A 95 -21.78 -0.09 -15.61
CA GLU A 95 -20.62 0.75 -15.30
C GLU A 95 -21.14 2.12 -14.85
N ILE A 96 -20.65 2.62 -13.73
CA ILE A 96 -20.87 3.99 -13.29
C ILE A 96 -19.54 4.73 -13.20
N THR A 97 -19.55 6.03 -13.47
CA THR A 97 -18.40 6.90 -13.20
C THR A 97 -18.69 7.78 -12.00
N TRP A 98 -17.97 7.57 -10.91
CA TRP A 98 -18.07 8.39 -9.70
C TRP A 98 -16.69 8.82 -9.23
N GLN A 99 -16.50 10.13 -8.98
CA GLN A 99 -15.21 10.73 -8.61
C GLN A 99 -14.05 10.39 -9.57
N ASN A 100 -14.31 10.41 -10.88
CA ASN A 100 -13.37 10.02 -11.94
C ASN A 100 -12.85 8.57 -11.83
N GLN A 101 -13.58 7.70 -11.11
CA GLN A 101 -13.33 6.26 -11.09
C GLN A 101 -14.50 5.54 -11.76
N LYS A 102 -14.18 4.59 -12.66
CA LYS A 102 -15.13 3.63 -13.20
C LYS A 102 -15.37 2.53 -12.18
N ILE A 103 -16.62 2.28 -11.83
CA ILE A 103 -17.05 1.27 -10.85
C ILE A 103 -18.02 0.33 -11.55
N LEU A 104 -17.78 -0.98 -11.44
CA LEU A 104 -18.72 -2.00 -11.89
C LEU A 104 -19.77 -2.25 -10.81
N LEU A 105 -21.01 -1.88 -11.08
CA LEU A 105 -22.16 -2.13 -10.21
C LEU A 105 -22.91 -3.36 -10.73
N VAL A 106 -23.04 -4.41 -9.94
CA VAL A 106 -23.77 -5.63 -10.32
C VAL A 106 -24.89 -5.91 -9.33
N GLY A 107 -26.12 -5.76 -9.81
CA GLY A 107 -27.32 -6.22 -9.10
C GLY A 107 -27.52 -7.71 -9.31
N VAL A 108 -27.72 -8.46 -8.23
CA VAL A 108 -27.84 -9.93 -8.25
C VAL A 108 -29.12 -10.37 -7.54
N TYR A 109 -29.86 -11.26 -8.20
CA TYR A 109 -30.91 -12.07 -7.58
C TYR A 109 -30.51 -13.54 -7.74
N GLY A 110 -29.91 -14.14 -6.72
CA GLY A 110 -29.36 -15.49 -6.74
C GLY A 110 -30.43 -16.54 -7.03
N PRO A 111 -30.13 -17.64 -7.75
CA PRO A 111 -31.13 -18.67 -8.03
C PRO A 111 -31.36 -19.61 -6.84
N HIS A 112 -32.57 -20.14 -6.69
CA HIS A 112 -32.86 -21.17 -5.67
C HIS A 112 -32.23 -22.53 -6.00
N LYS A 113 -32.11 -22.87 -7.30
CA LYS A 113 -31.51 -24.12 -7.82
C LYS A 113 -30.20 -23.83 -8.58
N ALA A 114 -29.30 -24.80 -8.66
CA ALA A 114 -28.05 -24.72 -9.43
C ALA A 114 -27.10 -23.56 -9.05
N LYS A 115 -27.07 -23.17 -7.76
CA LYS A 115 -26.26 -22.06 -7.23
C LYS A 115 -24.77 -22.14 -7.60
N GLU A 116 -24.17 -23.32 -7.51
CA GLU A 116 -22.75 -23.55 -7.83
C GLU A 116 -22.40 -23.13 -9.27
N LYS A 117 -23.22 -23.52 -10.25
CA LYS A 117 -23.02 -23.18 -11.67
C LYS A 117 -23.22 -21.69 -11.93
N PHE A 118 -24.17 -21.07 -11.23
CA PHE A 118 -24.45 -19.64 -11.34
C PHE A 118 -23.26 -18.80 -10.83
N TYR A 119 -22.76 -19.05 -9.62
CA TYR A 119 -21.66 -18.26 -9.07
C TYR A 119 -20.33 -18.44 -9.81
N LYS A 120 -20.04 -19.65 -10.34
CA LYS A 120 -18.89 -19.85 -11.25
C LYS A 120 -19.00 -19.02 -12.52
N ARG A 121 -20.21 -18.89 -13.07
CA ARG A 121 -20.46 -18.06 -14.26
C ARG A 121 -20.32 -16.58 -13.92
N LEU A 122 -20.94 -16.12 -12.83
CA LEU A 122 -20.83 -14.74 -12.36
C LEU A 122 -19.36 -14.37 -12.10
N GLU A 123 -18.59 -15.24 -11.47
CA GLU A 123 -17.14 -15.07 -11.28
C GLU A 123 -16.45 -14.83 -12.62
N LYS A 124 -16.64 -15.75 -13.59
CA LYS A 124 -16.03 -15.61 -14.92
C LYS A 124 -16.43 -14.29 -15.61
N THR A 125 -17.72 -13.96 -15.59
CA THR A 125 -18.27 -12.73 -16.19
C THR A 125 -17.62 -11.47 -15.58
N ILE A 126 -17.51 -11.38 -14.25
CA ILE A 126 -16.87 -10.24 -13.58
C ILE A 126 -15.38 -10.16 -13.94
N LEU A 127 -14.69 -11.30 -14.01
CA LEU A 127 -13.26 -11.34 -14.31
C LEU A 127 -12.96 -10.96 -15.77
N ASP A 128 -13.82 -11.31 -16.70
CA ASP A 128 -13.66 -10.98 -18.12
C ASP A 128 -13.77 -9.47 -18.37
N MET A 129 -14.57 -8.76 -17.56
CA MET A 129 -14.81 -7.31 -17.63
C MET A 129 -13.65 -6.44 -17.09
N ASP A 130 -12.74 -7.01 -16.30
CA ASP A 130 -11.50 -6.38 -15.81
C ASP A 130 -11.61 -5.00 -15.11
N TYR A 131 -12.60 -4.83 -14.23
CA TYR A 131 -12.74 -3.62 -13.41
C TYR A 131 -11.88 -3.66 -12.13
N GLU A 132 -11.34 -2.49 -11.74
CA GLU A 132 -10.61 -2.32 -10.47
C GLU A 132 -11.57 -2.22 -9.26
N GLU A 133 -12.63 -1.43 -9.40
CA GLU A 133 -13.60 -1.15 -8.34
C GLU A 133 -14.93 -1.84 -8.65
N ILE A 134 -15.39 -2.72 -7.76
CA ILE A 134 -16.57 -3.56 -7.95
C ILE A 134 -17.50 -3.39 -6.75
N ILE A 135 -18.79 -3.27 -7.02
CA ILE A 135 -19.88 -3.30 -6.03
C ILE A 135 -20.89 -4.35 -6.50
N LEU A 136 -21.04 -5.43 -5.75
CA LEU A 136 -22.09 -6.44 -5.93
C LEU A 136 -23.15 -6.22 -4.85
N LEU A 137 -24.42 -6.22 -5.23
CA LEU A 137 -25.52 -5.98 -4.31
C LEU A 137 -26.75 -6.79 -4.70
N GLY A 138 -27.58 -7.10 -3.71
CA GLY A 138 -28.87 -7.77 -3.92
C GLY A 138 -29.08 -8.98 -3.03
N ASP A 139 -30.06 -9.78 -3.41
CA ASP A 139 -30.47 -10.99 -2.71
C ASP A 139 -29.68 -12.19 -3.24
N TRP A 140 -28.84 -12.77 -2.39
CA TRP A 140 -27.99 -13.91 -2.74
C TRP A 140 -28.68 -15.25 -2.52
N ASN A 141 -29.90 -15.26 -2.00
CA ASN A 141 -30.69 -16.45 -1.71
C ASN A 141 -29.96 -17.47 -0.80
N GLY A 142 -29.00 -17.01 0.01
CA GLY A 142 -28.21 -17.84 0.90
C GLY A 142 -27.35 -17.00 1.85
N VAL A 143 -26.88 -17.63 2.92
CA VAL A 143 -26.08 -16.97 3.97
C VAL A 143 -24.60 -17.34 3.92
N LEU A 144 -23.73 -16.43 4.33
CA LEU A 144 -22.28 -16.67 4.42
C LEU A 144 -21.93 -17.55 5.63
N ASN A 145 -22.41 -17.21 6.82
CA ASN A 145 -22.18 -17.94 8.05
C ASN A 145 -23.51 -18.23 8.77
N PRO A 146 -24.07 -19.45 8.64
CA PRO A 146 -25.35 -19.82 9.25
C PRO A 146 -25.47 -19.55 10.76
N GLN A 147 -24.36 -19.59 11.53
CA GLN A 147 -24.39 -19.38 12.98
C GLN A 147 -24.75 -17.95 13.39
N ILE A 148 -24.35 -16.96 12.58
CA ILE A 148 -24.53 -15.52 12.87
C ILE A 148 -25.45 -14.82 11.86
N ASP A 149 -25.70 -15.44 10.71
CA ASP A 149 -26.56 -14.93 9.64
C ASP A 149 -27.96 -15.56 9.65
N ARG A 150 -28.24 -16.54 10.52
CA ARG A 150 -29.60 -17.11 10.68
C ARG A 150 -30.00 -17.20 12.15
N GLN A 151 -31.30 -17.16 12.38
CA GLN A 151 -31.91 -17.42 13.68
C GLN A 151 -33.27 -18.07 13.48
N SER A 152 -33.52 -19.19 14.16
CA SER A 152 -34.79 -19.93 14.11
C SER A 152 -35.03 -20.57 15.47
N GLY A 153 -36.31 -20.77 15.83
CA GLY A 153 -36.70 -21.55 17.00
C GLY A 153 -36.54 -23.07 16.84
N ARG A 154 -36.20 -23.57 15.64
CA ARG A 154 -35.97 -25.01 15.35
C ARG A 154 -34.48 -25.30 15.22
N LYS A 155 -34.03 -26.54 15.54
CA LYS A 155 -32.64 -26.98 15.33
C LYS A 155 -32.26 -26.83 13.85
N ILE A 156 -31.35 -25.90 13.55
CA ILE A 156 -30.82 -25.66 12.21
C ILE A 156 -29.70 -26.69 11.95
N LYS A 157 -29.80 -27.49 10.86
CA LYS A 157 -28.66 -28.30 10.39
C LYS A 157 -27.53 -27.38 9.93
N GLN A 158 -26.28 -27.70 10.25
CA GLN A 158 -25.10 -26.82 10.08
C GLN A 158 -24.93 -26.19 8.68
N ASP A 159 -25.40 -26.84 7.61
CA ASP A 159 -25.24 -26.36 6.22
C ASP A 159 -26.52 -25.91 5.52
N GLN A 160 -27.68 -25.92 6.18
CA GLN A 160 -28.94 -25.57 5.53
C GLN A 160 -28.97 -24.08 5.14
N GLY A 161 -29.09 -23.79 3.84
CA GLY A 161 -29.20 -22.42 3.30
C GLY A 161 -27.88 -21.66 3.18
N LYS A 162 -26.74 -22.31 3.42
CA LYS A 162 -25.39 -21.73 3.26
C LYS A 162 -25.07 -21.48 1.78
N LEU A 163 -24.32 -20.42 1.50
CA LEU A 163 -23.78 -20.15 0.17
C LEU A 163 -22.73 -21.21 -0.22
N PRO A 164 -22.70 -21.61 -1.50
CA PRO A 164 -21.85 -22.71 -1.93
C PRO A 164 -20.37 -22.29 -2.04
N ILE A 165 -19.47 -23.26 -2.18
CA ILE A 165 -18.02 -23.03 -2.26
C ILE A 165 -17.68 -22.09 -3.42
N ALA A 166 -18.37 -22.18 -4.57
CA ALA A 166 -18.19 -21.25 -5.68
C ALA A 166 -18.36 -19.77 -5.30
N PHE A 167 -19.23 -19.46 -4.33
CA PHE A 167 -19.41 -18.09 -3.85
C PHE A 167 -18.19 -17.59 -3.07
N ASN A 168 -17.62 -18.43 -2.21
CA ASN A 168 -16.38 -18.10 -1.50
C ASN A 168 -15.22 -17.93 -2.49
N THR A 169 -15.15 -18.77 -3.52
CA THR A 169 -14.18 -18.63 -4.62
C THR A 169 -14.38 -17.32 -5.35
N LEU A 170 -15.61 -16.95 -5.72
CA LEU A 170 -15.93 -15.66 -6.33
C LEU A 170 -15.42 -14.49 -5.49
N MET A 171 -15.72 -14.47 -4.19
CA MET A 171 -15.22 -13.41 -3.30
C MET A 171 -13.70 -13.35 -3.27
N LYS A 172 -13.04 -14.52 -3.15
CA LYS A 172 -11.59 -14.64 -3.10
C LYS A 172 -10.90 -14.24 -4.41
N THR A 173 -11.49 -14.55 -5.56
CA THR A 173 -10.90 -14.28 -6.88
C THR A 173 -11.14 -12.84 -7.32
N THR A 174 -12.33 -12.30 -7.05
CA THR A 174 -12.67 -10.90 -7.38
C THR A 174 -12.12 -9.90 -6.36
N GLY A 175 -11.82 -10.35 -5.13
CA GLY A 175 -11.27 -9.51 -4.06
C GLY A 175 -12.32 -8.66 -3.34
N VAL A 176 -13.61 -8.96 -3.53
CA VAL A 176 -14.70 -8.28 -2.83
C VAL A 176 -14.88 -8.84 -1.41
N VAL A 177 -15.35 -7.99 -0.51
CA VAL A 177 -15.64 -8.34 0.89
C VAL A 177 -17.06 -7.94 1.26
N ASP A 178 -17.67 -8.71 2.16
CA ASP A 178 -18.99 -8.41 2.73
C ASP A 178 -18.92 -7.18 3.64
N VAL A 179 -19.60 -6.10 3.26
CA VAL A 179 -19.55 -4.80 3.93
C VAL A 179 -20.11 -4.88 5.36
N TRP A 180 -21.19 -5.63 5.60
CA TRP A 180 -21.80 -5.70 6.93
C TRP A 180 -20.88 -6.40 7.92
N ARG A 181 -20.36 -7.57 7.53
CA ARG A 181 -19.40 -8.33 8.35
C ARG A 181 -18.10 -7.55 8.54
N HIS A 182 -17.73 -6.72 7.57
CA HIS A 182 -16.57 -5.85 7.71
C HIS A 182 -16.76 -4.75 8.76
N LEU A 183 -17.90 -4.05 8.75
CA LEU A 183 -18.16 -2.91 9.63
C LEU A 183 -18.62 -3.32 11.04
N TYR A 184 -19.41 -4.38 11.15
CA TYR A 184 -20.09 -4.78 12.39
C TYR A 184 -19.65 -6.14 12.94
N GLY A 185 -18.67 -6.80 12.29
CA GLY A 185 -18.13 -8.08 12.74
C GLY A 185 -19.21 -9.15 12.88
N ASN A 186 -19.34 -9.72 14.09
CA ASN A 186 -20.29 -10.79 14.38
C ASN A 186 -21.70 -10.29 14.79
N GLN A 187 -21.94 -8.97 14.76
CA GLN A 187 -23.28 -8.44 15.05
C GLN A 187 -24.31 -9.02 14.08
N LYS A 188 -25.46 -9.43 14.63
CA LYS A 188 -26.58 -9.96 13.85
C LYS A 188 -27.34 -8.80 13.21
N GLY A 189 -27.64 -8.92 11.92
CA GLY A 189 -28.41 -7.93 11.14
C GLY A 189 -29.20 -8.66 10.06
N PHE A 190 -30.38 -9.15 10.41
CA PHE A 190 -31.20 -9.95 9.50
C PHE A 190 -31.90 -9.04 8.49
N THR A 191 -32.03 -9.53 7.25
CA THR A 191 -32.62 -8.78 6.14
C THR A 191 -33.90 -9.43 5.61
N PHE A 192 -34.15 -10.69 5.97
CA PHE A 192 -35.30 -11.46 5.54
C PHE A 192 -35.93 -12.22 6.71
N TYR A 193 -37.26 -12.31 6.69
CA TYR A 193 -38.05 -13.13 7.59
C TYR A 193 -38.94 -14.09 6.80
N SER A 194 -38.81 -15.37 7.10
CA SER A 194 -39.70 -16.41 6.57
C SER A 194 -40.79 -16.73 7.60
N GLU A 195 -42.05 -16.41 7.28
CA GLU A 195 -43.22 -16.81 8.07
C GLU A 195 -43.34 -18.34 8.14
N ALA A 196 -43.30 -19.02 6.99
CA ALA A 196 -43.45 -20.48 6.89
C ALA A 196 -42.44 -21.27 7.71
N HIS A 197 -41.22 -20.73 7.89
CA HIS A 197 -40.16 -21.37 8.67
C HIS A 197 -39.89 -20.70 10.01
N SER A 198 -40.62 -19.63 10.34
CA SER A 198 -40.40 -18.79 11.53
C SER A 198 -38.90 -18.53 11.76
N SER A 199 -38.23 -18.06 10.72
CA SER A 199 -36.78 -17.92 10.69
C SER A 199 -36.35 -16.58 10.11
N LEU A 200 -35.31 -16.00 10.70
CA LEU A 200 -34.65 -14.80 10.23
C LEU A 200 -33.34 -15.17 9.53
N SER A 201 -33.02 -14.47 8.43
CA SER A 201 -31.75 -14.63 7.74
C SER A 201 -31.23 -13.35 7.11
N ARG A 202 -29.91 -13.24 6.96
CA ARG A 202 -29.24 -12.17 6.20
C ARG A 202 -28.81 -12.70 4.83
N ILE A 203 -29.70 -12.58 3.85
CA ILE A 203 -29.48 -13.06 2.48
C ILE A 203 -29.28 -11.91 1.48
N ASP A 204 -29.64 -10.69 1.86
CA ASP A 204 -29.40 -9.47 1.10
C ASP A 204 -28.07 -8.87 1.56
N MET A 205 -27.12 -8.67 0.64
CA MET A 205 -25.75 -8.25 0.99
C MET A 205 -25.14 -7.29 -0.03
N PHE A 206 -24.33 -6.37 0.48
CA PHE A 206 -23.38 -5.58 -0.30
C PHE A 206 -21.99 -6.19 -0.19
N LEU A 207 -21.39 -6.53 -1.33
CA LEU A 207 -19.99 -6.94 -1.44
C LEU A 207 -19.24 -5.89 -2.25
N THR A 208 -18.11 -5.40 -1.74
CA THR A 208 -17.33 -4.36 -2.45
C THR A 208 -15.86 -4.70 -2.51
N SER A 209 -15.14 -4.22 -3.52
CA SER A 209 -13.67 -4.22 -3.52
C SER A 209 -13.14 -3.60 -2.23
N LYS A 210 -12.09 -4.19 -1.62
CA LYS A 210 -11.50 -3.67 -0.36
C LYS A 210 -11.08 -2.20 -0.45
N THR A 211 -10.71 -1.73 -1.63
CA THR A 211 -10.35 -0.35 -1.98
C THR A 211 -11.48 0.67 -1.78
N LEU A 212 -12.75 0.25 -1.83
CA LEU A 212 -13.90 1.11 -1.60
C LEU A 212 -14.28 1.25 -0.12
N ILE A 213 -13.85 0.32 0.74
CA ILE A 213 -14.22 0.29 2.16
C ILE A 213 -13.90 1.59 2.91
N PRO A 214 -12.70 2.22 2.77
CA PRO A 214 -12.40 3.48 3.48
C PRO A 214 -13.33 4.63 3.13
N GLN A 215 -14.00 4.54 1.99
CA GLN A 215 -14.95 5.56 1.53
C GLN A 215 -16.34 5.31 2.11
N ILE A 216 -16.61 4.19 2.78
CA ILE A 216 -17.93 3.91 3.35
C ILE A 216 -18.14 4.77 4.59
N LYS A 217 -19.25 5.52 4.58
CA LYS A 217 -19.71 6.33 5.71
C LYS A 217 -20.45 5.49 6.73
N LYS A 218 -21.42 4.72 6.25
CA LYS A 218 -22.29 3.85 7.05
C LYS A 218 -23.04 2.89 6.14
N MET A 219 -23.52 1.80 6.73
CA MET A 219 -24.45 0.86 6.13
C MET A 219 -25.62 0.67 7.10
N GLU A 220 -26.85 0.75 6.62
CA GLU A 220 -28.05 0.68 7.46
C GLU A 220 -29.03 -0.33 6.86
N ILE A 221 -29.53 -1.24 7.69
CA ILE A 221 -30.67 -2.10 7.37
C ILE A 221 -31.93 -1.31 7.78
N LEU A 222 -32.71 -0.88 6.79
CA LEU A 222 -33.92 -0.10 7.01
C LEU A 222 -35.07 -1.00 7.50
N PRO A 223 -36.09 -0.44 8.17
CA PRO A 223 -37.25 -1.22 8.61
C PRO A 223 -37.95 -1.95 7.47
N ARG A 224 -38.46 -3.15 7.78
CA ARG A 224 -39.28 -3.95 6.88
C ARG A 224 -40.63 -3.26 6.70
N THR A 225 -40.96 -2.84 5.48
CA THR A 225 -42.15 -2.01 5.18
C THR A 225 -43.08 -2.67 4.17
N LEU A 226 -42.75 -2.60 2.88
CA LEU A 226 -43.60 -3.06 1.77
C LEU A 226 -43.21 -4.45 1.22
N SER A 227 -42.26 -5.11 1.86
CA SER A 227 -41.69 -6.40 1.49
C SER A 227 -41.38 -7.21 2.75
N ASP A 228 -41.27 -8.53 2.64
CA ASP A 228 -40.73 -9.42 3.68
C ASP A 228 -39.20 -9.27 3.85
N HIS A 229 -38.56 -8.52 2.94
CA HIS A 229 -37.18 -8.09 3.05
C HIS A 229 -37.03 -6.63 3.51
N ASN A 230 -35.99 -6.39 4.30
CA ASN A 230 -35.51 -5.08 4.67
C ASN A 230 -34.69 -4.47 3.53
N ALA A 231 -34.91 -3.19 3.23
CA ALA A 231 -34.04 -2.46 2.30
C ALA A 231 -32.69 -2.16 2.98
N ILE A 232 -31.60 -2.22 2.22
CA ILE A 232 -30.26 -1.93 2.73
C ILE A 232 -29.73 -0.67 2.07
N LEU A 233 -29.35 0.32 2.88
CA LEU A 233 -28.76 1.58 2.47
C LEU A 233 -27.25 1.56 2.73
N LEU A 234 -26.46 1.79 1.68
CA LEU A 234 -25.02 2.00 1.75
C LEU A 234 -24.69 3.43 1.36
N VAL A 235 -23.92 4.13 2.21
CA VAL A 235 -23.52 5.52 1.96
C VAL A 235 -22.01 5.62 1.84
N PHE A 236 -21.51 6.13 0.71
CA PHE A 236 -20.11 6.46 0.52
C PHE A 236 -19.86 7.95 0.74
N LYS A 237 -18.85 8.26 1.56
CA LYS A 237 -18.30 9.61 1.74
C LYS A 237 -17.70 10.09 0.44
N LYS A 238 -17.88 11.37 0.13
CA LYS A 238 -17.06 12.02 -0.89
C LYS A 238 -15.59 11.97 -0.48
N LYS A 239 -14.67 11.59 -1.39
CA LYS A 239 -13.23 11.78 -1.14
C LYS A 239 -12.96 13.27 -0.93
N LYS A 240 -12.41 13.64 0.23
CA LYS A 240 -11.71 14.92 0.35
C LYS A 240 -10.57 14.90 -0.68
N ARG A 241 -10.24 16.05 -1.30
CA ARG A 241 -9.01 16.16 -2.09
C ARG A 241 -7.88 15.76 -1.13
N THR A 242 -7.31 14.59 -1.33
CA THR A 242 -6.14 14.14 -0.59
C THR A 242 -4.99 15.06 -0.95
N ASP A 243 -4.11 15.38 0.00
CA ASP A 243 -2.86 16.07 -0.29
C ASP A 243 -2.11 15.30 -1.36
N PHE A 244 -2.11 15.83 -2.57
CA PHE A 244 -1.49 15.18 -3.71
C PHE A 244 0.02 15.15 -3.52
N SER A 245 0.57 13.98 -3.23
CA SER A 245 2.02 13.75 -3.32
C SER A 245 2.39 13.63 -4.79
N TRP A 246 2.95 14.71 -5.34
CA TRP A 246 3.48 14.67 -6.68
C TRP A 246 4.64 13.67 -6.78
N LYS A 247 4.71 12.99 -7.93
CA LYS A 247 5.78 12.09 -8.28
C LYS A 247 6.10 12.28 -9.76
N LEU A 248 7.39 12.28 -10.09
CA LEU A 248 7.85 12.36 -11.47
C LEU A 248 7.32 11.17 -12.30
N ASN A 249 6.74 11.50 -13.45
CA ASN A 249 6.41 10.51 -14.47
C ASN A 249 7.67 10.16 -15.27
N GLU A 250 8.30 9.04 -14.93
CA GLU A 250 9.58 8.61 -15.52
C GLU A 250 9.55 8.35 -17.04
N ASN A 251 8.36 8.22 -17.64
CA ASN A 251 8.22 8.13 -19.11
C ASN A 251 8.52 9.47 -19.80
N MET A 252 8.46 10.59 -19.07
CA MET A 252 8.88 11.87 -19.61
C MET A 252 10.39 11.97 -19.79
N LEU A 253 11.15 11.18 -19.04
CA LEU A 253 12.60 11.08 -19.18
C LEU A 253 13.03 10.21 -20.37
N GLN A 254 12.09 9.69 -21.15
CA GLN A 254 12.36 8.97 -22.40
C GLN A 254 12.18 9.88 -23.63
N ASP A 255 11.64 11.08 -23.44
CA ASP A 255 11.42 12.04 -24.52
C ASP A 255 12.65 12.96 -24.64
N PRO A 256 13.42 12.88 -25.74
CA PRO A 256 14.63 13.66 -25.90
C PRO A 256 14.39 15.17 -25.85
N GLU A 257 13.24 15.65 -26.34
CA GLU A 257 12.92 17.08 -26.36
C GLU A 257 12.64 17.60 -24.96
N ILE A 258 11.86 16.85 -24.16
CA ILE A 258 11.61 17.18 -22.75
C ILE A 258 12.90 17.15 -21.95
N VAL A 259 13.76 16.15 -22.18
CA VAL A 259 15.06 16.03 -21.50
C VAL A 259 15.97 17.20 -21.86
N LYS A 260 16.06 17.58 -23.14
CA LYS A 260 16.85 18.75 -23.58
C LYS A 260 16.38 20.03 -22.89
N LYS A 261 15.08 20.34 -22.95
CA LYS A 261 14.51 21.51 -22.27
C LYS A 261 14.78 21.51 -20.76
N ALA A 262 14.66 20.35 -20.12
CA ALA A 262 14.98 20.19 -18.69
C ALA A 262 16.47 20.45 -18.41
N LYS A 263 17.39 19.97 -19.25
CA LYS A 263 18.84 20.27 -19.15
C LYS A 263 19.08 21.77 -19.26
N ASP A 264 18.50 22.43 -20.26
CA ASP A 264 18.67 23.87 -20.49
C ASP A 264 18.16 24.70 -19.29
N ILE A 265 17.00 24.33 -18.73
CA ILE A 265 16.44 24.96 -17.53
C ILE A 265 17.40 24.80 -16.33
N LEU A 266 17.93 23.60 -16.09
CA LEU A 266 18.84 23.37 -14.97
C LEU A 266 20.15 24.13 -15.16
N THR A 267 20.72 24.12 -16.37
CA THR A 267 21.95 24.86 -16.70
C THR A 267 21.77 26.35 -16.46
N LEU A 268 20.70 26.94 -16.99
CA LEU A 268 20.39 28.36 -16.78
C LEU A 268 20.17 28.66 -15.29
N TYR A 269 19.40 27.81 -14.59
CA TYR A 269 19.11 27.99 -13.18
C TYR A 269 20.38 28.06 -12.34
N PHE A 270 21.31 27.10 -12.51
CA PHE A 270 22.55 27.08 -11.74
C PHE A 270 23.57 28.14 -12.22
N ALA A 271 23.49 28.61 -13.46
CA ALA A 271 24.32 29.71 -13.94
C ALA A 271 23.93 31.06 -13.31
N VAL A 272 22.62 31.28 -13.11
CA VAL A 272 22.06 32.50 -12.51
C VAL A 272 22.17 32.46 -10.98
N ASN A 273 21.90 31.32 -10.35
CA ASN A 273 21.89 31.17 -8.89
C ASN A 273 23.24 30.65 -8.39
N LYS A 274 24.27 31.51 -8.42
CA LYS A 274 25.63 31.13 -8.01
C LYS A 274 25.75 31.01 -6.49
N PRO A 275 26.55 30.04 -5.98
CA PRO A 275 26.88 29.96 -4.56
C PRO A 275 27.62 31.22 -4.10
N GLY A 276 27.09 31.92 -3.09
CA GLY A 276 27.69 33.16 -2.54
C GLY A 276 26.64 34.17 -2.08
N GLU A 277 25.62 34.41 -2.92
CA GLU A 277 24.48 35.29 -2.57
C GLU A 277 23.39 34.54 -1.80
N VAL A 278 23.16 33.28 -2.17
CA VAL A 278 22.20 32.39 -1.54
C VAL A 278 22.90 31.11 -1.09
N LYS A 279 22.49 30.59 0.07
CA LYS A 279 22.99 29.32 0.62
C LYS A 279 22.75 28.19 -0.36
N MET A 280 23.78 27.37 -0.62
CA MET A 280 23.73 26.32 -1.64
C MET A 280 22.60 25.30 -1.37
N GLU A 281 22.31 25.02 -0.10
CA GLU A 281 21.21 24.13 0.33
C GLU A 281 19.86 24.61 -0.20
N THR A 282 19.63 25.91 -0.13
CA THR A 282 18.43 26.57 -0.65
C THR A 282 18.40 26.52 -2.17
N VAL A 283 19.54 26.78 -2.83
CA VAL A 283 19.66 26.73 -4.30
C VAL A 283 19.32 25.33 -4.83
N LEU A 284 19.82 24.26 -4.19
CA LEU A 284 19.49 22.89 -4.57
C LEU A 284 18.01 22.58 -4.36
N ASP A 285 17.45 22.89 -3.19
CA ASP A 285 16.03 22.62 -2.91
C ASP A 285 15.10 23.39 -3.87
N ALA A 286 15.42 24.64 -4.18
CA ALA A 286 14.67 25.44 -5.15
C ALA A 286 14.83 24.93 -6.59
N SER A 287 16.00 24.41 -6.99
CA SER A 287 16.17 23.78 -8.32
C SER A 287 15.21 22.59 -8.52
N LYS A 288 14.99 21.80 -7.46
CA LYS A 288 14.05 20.67 -7.47
C LYS A 288 12.61 21.16 -7.59
N ALA A 289 12.27 22.30 -6.98
CA ALA A 289 10.95 22.91 -7.13
C ALA A 289 10.71 23.43 -8.56
N VAL A 290 11.70 24.09 -9.16
CA VAL A 290 11.65 24.58 -10.56
C VAL A 290 11.44 23.42 -11.53
N ILE A 291 12.27 22.39 -11.46
CA ILE A 291 12.17 21.27 -12.40
C ILE A 291 10.89 20.45 -12.19
N ARG A 292 10.41 20.36 -10.95
CA ARG A 292 9.10 19.78 -10.64
C ARG A 292 7.98 20.57 -11.31
N GLY A 293 8.01 21.90 -11.24
CA GLY A 293 7.06 22.77 -11.93
C GLY A 293 7.03 22.53 -13.43
N PHE A 294 8.21 22.48 -14.06
CA PHE A 294 8.37 22.12 -15.47
C PHE A 294 7.73 20.76 -15.79
N PHE A 295 8.05 19.71 -15.02
CA PHE A 295 7.50 18.39 -15.29
C PHE A 295 5.98 18.30 -15.05
N ILE A 296 5.43 19.05 -14.10
CA ILE A 296 3.97 19.17 -13.91
C ILE A 296 3.33 19.78 -15.17
N GLN A 297 3.90 20.87 -15.68
CA GLN A 297 3.43 21.54 -16.89
C GLN A 297 3.46 20.61 -18.11
N GLN A 298 4.60 19.93 -18.34
CA GLN A 298 4.74 18.98 -19.46
C GLN A 298 3.76 17.80 -19.36
N ASN A 299 3.51 17.30 -18.15
CA ASN A 299 2.52 16.24 -17.94
C ASN A 299 1.09 16.75 -18.21
N ALA A 300 0.77 18.00 -17.88
CA ALA A 300 -0.52 18.61 -18.21
C ALA A 300 -0.72 18.76 -19.73
N ILE A 301 0.30 19.24 -20.45
CA ILE A 301 0.29 19.36 -21.92
C ILE A 301 0.07 17.99 -22.57
N ARG A 302 0.86 16.98 -22.17
CA ARG A 302 0.71 15.61 -22.69
C ARG A 302 -0.68 15.04 -22.43
N ASN A 303 -1.24 15.26 -21.23
CA ASN A 303 -2.61 14.81 -20.92
C ASN A 303 -3.67 15.57 -21.73
N LYS A 304 -3.43 16.82 -22.11
CA LYS A 304 -4.33 17.59 -22.99
C LYS A 304 -4.30 17.03 -24.42
N ILE A 305 -3.12 16.95 -25.03
CA ILE A 305 -2.91 16.40 -26.39
C ILE A 305 -3.48 14.98 -26.48
N LYS A 306 -3.24 14.16 -25.44
CA LYS A 306 -3.74 12.79 -25.39
C LYS A 306 -5.26 12.72 -25.37
N ARG A 307 -5.92 13.58 -24.57
CA ARG A 307 -7.39 13.66 -24.50
C ARG A 307 -7.96 14.08 -25.84
N GLU A 308 -7.41 15.13 -26.45
CA GLU A 308 -7.82 15.58 -27.79
C GLU A 308 -7.67 14.47 -28.85
N LYS A 309 -6.59 13.68 -28.80
CA LYS A 309 -6.42 12.53 -29.70
C LYS A 309 -7.47 11.44 -29.46
N LEU A 310 -7.79 11.14 -28.21
CA LEU A 310 -8.79 10.14 -27.84
C LEU A 310 -10.20 10.58 -28.24
N ASP A 311 -10.52 11.86 -28.04
CA ASP A 311 -11.80 12.45 -28.44
C ASP A 311 -11.97 12.39 -29.98
N LYS A 312 -10.94 12.78 -30.75
CA LYS A 312 -10.94 12.67 -32.22
C LYS A 312 -11.11 11.23 -32.72
N ILE A 313 -10.43 10.25 -32.10
CA ILE A 313 -10.57 8.84 -32.49
C ILE A 313 -11.99 8.35 -32.19
N ASN A 314 -12.57 8.71 -31.04
CA ASN A 314 -13.94 8.33 -30.69
C ASN A 314 -14.98 8.98 -31.62
N GLU A 315 -14.80 10.25 -31.97
CA GLU A 315 -15.65 10.93 -32.95
C GLU A 315 -15.58 10.26 -34.33
N ALA A 316 -14.36 9.97 -34.81
CA ALA A 316 -14.16 9.29 -36.10
C ALA A 316 -14.77 7.87 -36.11
N ILE A 317 -14.65 7.10 -35.02
CA ILE A 317 -15.31 5.80 -34.89
C ILE A 317 -16.83 5.96 -34.98
N LYS A 318 -17.39 6.93 -34.25
CA LYS A 318 -18.84 7.19 -34.23
C LYS A 318 -19.37 7.61 -35.60
N GLU A 319 -18.65 8.46 -36.32
CA GLU A 319 -19.00 8.86 -37.70
C GLU A 319 -18.99 7.67 -38.65
N LYS A 320 -17.95 6.82 -38.56
CA LYS A 320 -17.81 5.62 -39.39
C LYS A 320 -18.83 4.54 -39.05
N GLU A 321 -19.23 4.41 -37.78
CA GLU A 321 -20.35 3.53 -37.37
C GLU A 321 -21.68 4.00 -37.96
N ILE A 322 -21.93 5.32 -38.00
CA ILE A 322 -23.11 5.89 -38.68
C ILE A 322 -23.08 5.60 -40.19
N GLU A 323 -21.92 5.69 -40.83
CA GLU A 323 -21.72 5.34 -42.24
C GLU A 323 -21.98 3.84 -42.49
N LEU A 324 -21.49 2.97 -41.61
CA LEU A 324 -21.69 1.53 -41.68
C LEU A 324 -23.17 1.14 -41.48
N HIS A 325 -23.90 1.82 -40.61
CA HIS A 325 -25.34 1.60 -40.44
C HIS A 325 -26.16 1.93 -41.69
N LYS A 326 -25.69 2.88 -42.51
CA LYS A 326 -26.33 3.24 -43.80
C LYS A 326 -25.97 2.25 -44.91
N ASN A 327 -24.80 1.62 -44.87
CA ASN A 327 -24.38 0.61 -45.84
C ASN A 327 -23.58 -0.53 -45.16
N PRO A 328 -24.26 -1.55 -44.63
CA PRO A 328 -23.63 -2.63 -43.84
C PRO A 328 -22.61 -3.48 -44.60
N SER A 329 -22.63 -3.43 -45.93
CA SER A 329 -21.77 -4.22 -46.82
C SER A 329 -20.44 -3.54 -47.14
N ASN A 330 -20.21 -2.30 -46.68
CA ASN A 330 -19.00 -1.54 -46.99
C ASN A 330 -17.77 -2.05 -46.21
N LYS A 331 -17.03 -2.98 -46.83
CA LYS A 331 -15.81 -3.58 -46.26
C LYS A 331 -14.74 -2.54 -45.89
N LYS A 332 -14.64 -1.43 -46.64
CA LYS A 332 -13.65 -0.37 -46.39
C LYS A 332 -13.93 0.36 -45.07
N THR A 333 -15.20 0.71 -44.82
CA THR A 333 -15.62 1.35 -43.55
C THR A 333 -15.38 0.42 -42.35
N VAL A 334 -15.61 -0.90 -42.50
CA VAL A 334 -15.30 -1.89 -41.45
C VAL A 334 -13.80 -1.96 -41.13
N GLU A 335 -12.94 -1.92 -42.16
CA GLU A 335 -11.48 -1.91 -41.98
C GLU A 335 -10.98 -0.62 -41.32
N GLU A 336 -11.53 0.54 -41.70
CA GLU A 336 -11.22 1.84 -41.10
C GLU A 336 -11.62 1.88 -39.61
N ILE A 337 -12.79 1.36 -39.25
CA ILE A 337 -13.22 1.23 -37.84
C ILE A 337 -12.26 0.33 -37.06
N LYS A 338 -11.91 -0.84 -37.59
CA LYS A 338 -10.95 -1.75 -36.94
C LYS A 338 -9.59 -1.10 -36.73
N PHE A 339 -9.12 -0.30 -37.70
CA PHE A 339 -7.87 0.44 -37.58
C PHE A 339 -7.93 1.50 -36.47
N LEU A 340 -9.01 2.28 -36.39
CA LEU A 340 -9.23 3.26 -35.33
C LEU A 340 -9.36 2.61 -33.94
N GLN A 341 -10.07 1.48 -33.85
CA GLN A 341 -10.18 0.68 -32.62
C GLN A 341 -8.81 0.15 -32.17
N LYS A 342 -7.95 -0.27 -33.10
CA LYS A 342 -6.57 -0.70 -32.79
C LYS A 342 -5.70 0.46 -32.29
N GLN A 343 -5.86 1.66 -32.86
CA GLN A 343 -5.19 2.86 -32.35
C GLN A 343 -5.66 3.23 -30.93
N LEU A 344 -6.97 3.13 -30.66
CA LEU A 344 -7.53 3.33 -29.34
C LEU A 344 -6.97 2.32 -28.33
N ASP A 345 -6.94 1.04 -28.69
CA ASP A 345 -6.41 -0.04 -27.85
C ASP A 345 -4.93 0.16 -27.49
N LEU A 346 -4.10 0.64 -28.44
CA LEU A 346 -2.70 0.98 -28.18
C LEU A 346 -2.56 2.09 -27.13
N ILE A 347 -3.38 3.14 -27.23
CA ILE A 347 -3.38 4.28 -26.30
C ILE A 347 -3.83 3.86 -24.89
N LEU A 348 -4.82 2.98 -24.80
CA LEU A 348 -5.34 2.43 -23.54
C LEU A 348 -4.35 1.45 -22.90
N SER A 349 -3.74 0.58 -23.71
CA SER A 349 -2.70 -0.36 -23.28
C SER A 349 -1.50 0.36 -22.65
N GLU A 350 -1.09 1.51 -23.22
CA GLU A 350 -0.04 2.35 -22.64
C GLU A 350 -0.45 2.95 -21.27
N GLU A 351 -1.74 3.25 -21.04
CA GLU A 351 -2.21 3.68 -19.71
C GLU A 351 -2.14 2.57 -18.69
N ILE A 352 -2.55 1.38 -19.09
CA ILE A 352 -2.50 0.19 -18.25
C ILE A 352 -1.05 -0.07 -17.86
N ALA A 353 -0.11 0.01 -18.80
CA ALA A 353 1.33 -0.10 -18.52
C ALA A 353 1.83 0.98 -17.53
N LYS A 354 1.42 2.26 -17.71
CA LYS A 354 1.75 3.35 -16.77
C LYS A 354 1.20 3.11 -15.36
N LYS A 355 -0.05 2.64 -15.26
CA LYS A 355 -0.68 2.26 -13.98
C LYS A 355 0.06 1.09 -13.33
N LEU A 356 0.45 0.08 -14.12
CA LEU A 356 1.24 -1.06 -13.67
C LEU A 356 2.62 -0.65 -13.13
N THR A 357 3.35 0.25 -13.81
CA THR A 357 4.64 0.75 -13.31
C THR A 357 4.49 1.56 -12.01
N ARG A 358 3.47 2.43 -11.92
CA ARG A 358 3.13 3.14 -10.68
C ARG A 358 2.79 2.16 -9.56
N TRP A 359 2.12 1.07 -9.89
CA TRP A 359 1.75 0.01 -8.95
C TRP A 359 2.99 -0.78 -8.49
N LYS A 360 3.90 -1.18 -9.39
CA LYS A 360 5.19 -1.82 -9.05
C LYS A 360 6.03 -0.95 -8.11
N GLN A 361 6.05 0.37 -8.35
CA GLN A 361 6.78 1.32 -7.51
C GLN A 361 6.12 1.54 -6.14
N LYS A 362 4.80 1.31 -6.01
CA LYS A 362 4.09 1.32 -4.72
C LYS A 362 4.28 0.02 -3.94
N ASN A 363 4.41 -1.11 -4.64
CA ASN A 363 4.37 -2.45 -4.07
C ASN A 363 5.73 -3.15 -4.09
N PHE A 364 6.76 -2.47 -3.58
CA PHE A 364 8.14 -2.94 -3.38
C PHE A 364 8.44 -4.38 -3.82
N GLU A 365 9.24 -4.49 -4.90
CA GLU A 365 9.94 -5.68 -5.41
C GLU A 365 9.20 -7.03 -5.29
N TRP A 366 8.29 -7.32 -6.22
CA TRP A 366 8.19 -8.61 -6.93
C TRP A 366 7.28 -8.48 -8.16
N ALA A 367 7.84 -8.32 -9.37
CA ALA A 367 7.11 -8.54 -10.63
C ALA A 367 8.04 -8.54 -11.86
N ASN A 368 8.68 -9.67 -12.13
CA ASN A 368 9.18 -9.99 -13.46
C ASN A 368 8.31 -11.10 -14.09
N LYS A 369 7.91 -10.86 -15.36
CA LYS A 369 7.13 -11.70 -16.31
C LYS A 369 5.59 -11.58 -16.31
N ALA A 370 5.04 -11.69 -17.51
CA ALA A 370 3.78 -11.16 -18.06
C ALA A 370 2.45 -11.86 -17.68
N GLY A 371 1.31 -11.23 -18.06
CA GLY A 371 -0.02 -11.85 -18.30
C GLY A 371 -1.19 -11.42 -17.39
N LYS A 372 -2.43 -11.40 -17.92
CA LYS A 372 -3.73 -11.08 -17.23
C LYS A 372 -3.94 -11.88 -15.92
N ARG A 373 -3.41 -13.11 -15.85
CA ARG A 373 -3.35 -13.97 -14.64
C ARG A 373 -2.46 -13.41 -13.52
N LEU A 374 -1.45 -12.61 -13.84
CA LEU A 374 -0.63 -11.91 -12.86
C LEU A 374 -1.39 -10.73 -12.26
N ALA A 375 -2.19 -9.96 -13.02
CA ALA A 375 -3.08 -8.95 -12.44
C ALA A 375 -4.01 -9.57 -11.37
N LEU A 376 -4.48 -10.80 -11.60
CA LEU A 376 -5.19 -11.63 -10.61
C LEU A 376 -4.33 -12.02 -9.39
N ARG A 377 -3.07 -12.43 -9.59
CA ARG A 377 -2.13 -12.75 -8.49
C ARG A 377 -1.68 -11.51 -7.71
N LEU A 378 -1.59 -10.36 -8.37
CA LEU A 378 -1.23 -9.06 -7.82
C LEU A 378 -2.42 -8.41 -7.08
N ARG A 379 -3.66 -8.68 -7.51
CA ARG A 379 -4.89 -8.44 -6.71
C ARG A 379 -4.90 -9.30 -5.44
N LYS A 380 -4.32 -10.51 -5.46
CA LYS A 380 -4.14 -11.40 -4.30
C LYS A 380 -2.96 -10.99 -3.39
N GLN A 381 -1.84 -10.53 -3.95
CA GLN A 381 -0.66 -10.03 -3.22
C GLN A 381 -0.82 -8.55 -2.83
N GLN A 382 -1.78 -8.35 -1.94
CA GLN A 382 -2.23 -7.08 -1.38
C GLN A 382 -1.13 -6.24 -0.70
N CYS A 383 -0.33 -5.52 -1.47
CA CYS A 383 0.56 -4.45 -0.96
C CYS A 383 -0.14 -3.07 -0.85
N TYR A 384 -1.45 -3.01 -1.14
CA TYR A 384 -2.33 -1.89 -0.76
C TYR A 384 -3.72 -2.42 -0.40
N THR A 385 -3.81 -3.25 0.65
CA THR A 385 -5.09 -3.32 1.36
C THR A 385 -5.18 -2.04 2.15
N PRO A 386 -6.16 -1.16 1.89
CA PRO A 386 -6.35 -0.04 2.78
C PRO A 386 -6.54 -0.56 4.21
N ILE A 387 -5.94 0.12 5.17
CA ILE A 387 -6.12 -0.19 6.57
C ILE A 387 -7.54 0.24 6.92
N THR A 388 -8.42 -0.74 6.99
CA THR A 388 -9.86 -0.55 7.11
C THR A 388 -10.34 -0.57 8.55
N LYS A 389 -9.55 -1.16 9.44
CA LYS A 389 -9.79 -1.16 10.88
C LYS A 389 -8.49 -1.24 11.66
N ILE A 390 -8.45 -0.60 12.82
CA ILE A 390 -7.33 -0.63 13.77
C ILE A 390 -7.87 -0.54 15.20
N THR A 391 -7.18 -1.13 16.17
CA THR A 391 -7.52 -0.98 17.60
C THR A 391 -6.67 0.12 18.25
N ASP A 392 -7.24 0.80 19.24
CA ASP A 392 -6.51 1.65 20.18
C ASP A 392 -6.16 0.93 21.50
N GLY A 393 -6.49 -0.36 21.60
CA GLY A 393 -6.36 -1.19 22.81
C GLY A 393 -7.71 -1.49 23.46
N ASN A 394 -8.68 -0.59 23.34
CA ASN A 394 -10.01 -0.72 23.95
C ASN A 394 -11.10 -1.00 22.90
N HIS A 395 -11.05 -0.31 21.76
CA HIS A 395 -12.08 -0.37 20.72
C HIS A 395 -11.47 -0.51 19.32
N ILE A 396 -12.19 -1.21 18.44
CA ILE A 396 -11.84 -1.30 17.01
C ILE A 396 -12.48 -0.12 16.28
N HIS A 397 -11.65 0.65 15.58
CA HIS A 397 -12.06 1.83 14.82
C HIS A 397 -12.02 1.53 13.32
N HIS A 398 -13.12 1.85 12.62
CA HIS A 398 -13.25 1.70 11.17
C HIS A 398 -13.14 3.03 10.41
N GLU A 399 -13.14 4.15 11.14
CA GLU A 399 -13.11 5.49 10.55
C GLU A 399 -11.69 5.89 10.12
N THR A 400 -11.49 6.23 8.85
CA THR A 400 -10.17 6.63 8.31
C THR A 400 -9.48 7.72 9.12
N THR A 401 -10.23 8.70 9.62
CA THR A 401 -9.72 9.80 10.46
C THR A 401 -9.17 9.29 11.80
N LYS A 402 -9.88 8.37 12.45
CA LYS A 402 -9.45 7.76 13.72
C LYS A 402 -8.27 6.82 13.50
N ILE A 403 -8.32 5.98 12.46
CA ILE A 403 -7.21 5.11 12.06
C ILE A 403 -5.93 5.93 11.87
N LYS A 404 -6.00 7.02 11.10
CA LYS A 404 -4.87 7.93 10.88
C LYS A 404 -4.32 8.49 12.19
N LYS A 405 -5.18 8.95 13.10
CA LYS A 405 -4.80 9.52 14.39
C LYS A 405 -4.15 8.49 15.32
N ILE A 406 -4.63 7.24 15.33
CA ILE A 406 -4.05 6.14 16.12
C ILE A 406 -2.62 5.85 15.65
N PHE A 407 -2.40 5.75 14.33
CA PHE A 407 -1.04 5.60 13.80
C PHE A 407 -0.15 6.80 14.13
N GLU A 408 -0.67 8.01 13.99
CA GLU A 408 0.06 9.24 14.30
C GLU A 408 0.51 9.26 15.78
N GLN A 409 -0.40 8.99 16.71
CA GLN A 409 -0.10 8.90 18.15
C GLN A 409 0.91 7.79 18.45
N TYR A 410 0.68 6.61 17.87
CA TYR A 410 1.55 5.46 18.06
C TYR A 410 3.00 5.74 17.65
N TYR A 411 3.21 6.27 16.44
CA TYR A 411 4.56 6.56 15.95
C TYR A 411 5.16 7.82 16.59
N THR A 412 4.35 8.79 16.99
CA THR A 412 4.82 9.93 17.80
C THR A 412 5.42 9.42 19.11
N ASN A 413 4.70 8.55 19.84
CA ASN A 413 5.20 7.96 21.08
C ASN A 413 6.40 7.04 20.84
N LEU A 414 6.40 6.28 19.73
CA LEU A 414 7.53 5.43 19.37
C LEU A 414 8.81 6.26 19.16
N HIS A 415 8.74 7.46 18.59
CA HIS A 415 9.92 8.29 18.29
C HIS A 415 10.20 9.39 19.31
N GLN A 416 9.49 9.42 20.45
CA GLN A 416 9.85 10.28 21.57
C GLN A 416 11.21 9.87 22.15
N ASN A 417 11.94 10.86 22.68
CA ASN A 417 13.20 10.56 23.36
C ASN A 417 12.91 9.88 24.69
N LYS A 418 13.70 8.88 25.06
CA LYS A 418 13.73 8.37 26.43
C LYS A 418 14.87 9.08 27.16
N THR A 419 14.66 9.43 28.42
CA THR A 419 15.73 9.98 29.25
C THR A 419 16.87 8.98 29.29
N THR A 420 18.05 9.39 28.83
CA THR A 420 19.26 8.56 28.84
C THR A 420 20.33 9.32 29.62
N ASN A 421 20.94 8.69 30.61
CA ASN A 421 22.03 9.30 31.38
C ASN A 421 23.34 9.10 30.60
N LYS A 422 23.96 10.22 30.17
CA LYS A 422 25.21 10.17 29.39
C LYS A 422 26.37 9.57 30.19
N GLU A 423 26.42 9.82 31.50
CA GLU A 423 27.48 9.29 32.36
C GLU A 423 27.40 7.77 32.46
N GLU A 424 26.19 7.21 32.55
CA GLU A 424 25.98 5.77 32.54
C GLU A 424 26.38 5.13 31.20
N ILE A 425 26.05 5.79 30.08
CA ILE A 425 26.48 5.34 28.75
C ILE A 425 28.01 5.31 28.69
N GLN A 426 28.66 6.39 29.10
CA GLN A 426 30.11 6.48 29.05
C GLN A 426 30.77 5.41 29.92
N LYS A 427 30.30 5.25 31.16
CA LYS A 427 30.77 4.20 32.08
C LYS A 427 30.58 2.79 31.50
N TYR A 428 29.46 2.54 30.82
CA TYR A 428 29.22 1.28 30.13
C TYR A 428 30.22 1.05 28.98
N LEU A 429 30.48 2.08 28.16
CA LEU A 429 31.40 1.98 27.02
C LEU A 429 32.87 1.88 27.45
N ASP A 430 33.29 2.57 28.51
CA ASP A 430 34.66 2.53 29.04
C ASP A 430 35.06 1.14 29.55
N GLY A 431 34.07 0.35 30.00
CA GLY A 431 34.28 -1.05 30.39
C GLY A 431 34.52 -2.02 29.22
N LEU A 432 34.33 -1.57 27.98
CA LEU A 432 34.41 -2.42 26.79
C LEU A 432 35.75 -2.29 26.06
N LYS A 433 36.27 -3.43 25.57
CA LYS A 433 37.40 -3.45 24.63
C LYS A 433 36.92 -3.13 23.21
N ILE A 434 36.74 -1.84 22.93
CA ILE A 434 36.25 -1.32 21.66
C ILE A 434 37.41 -1.17 20.66
N ASN A 435 37.20 -1.70 19.45
CA ASN A 435 38.15 -1.57 18.35
C ASN A 435 38.07 -0.15 17.77
N ARG A 436 39.18 0.60 17.80
CA ARG A 436 39.28 1.94 17.22
C ARG A 436 39.70 1.92 15.76
N PHE A 437 39.31 2.94 15.01
CA PHE A 437 39.71 3.15 13.62
C PHE A 437 41.18 3.61 13.57
N THR A 438 41.96 3.09 12.61
CA THR A 438 43.36 3.49 12.42
C THR A 438 43.46 4.90 11.88
N GLU A 439 44.66 5.49 11.93
CA GLU A 439 44.93 6.79 11.28
C GLU A 439 44.58 6.76 9.78
N GLU A 440 44.90 5.66 9.09
CA GLU A 440 44.57 5.48 7.68
C GLU A 440 43.05 5.39 7.45
N ASP A 441 42.33 4.65 8.28
CA ASP A 441 40.88 4.58 8.22
C ASP A 441 40.25 5.97 8.41
N ARG A 442 40.73 6.73 9.41
CA ARG A 442 40.26 8.09 9.69
C ARG A 442 40.54 9.02 8.51
N ARG A 443 41.74 9.00 7.93
CA ARG A 443 42.05 9.78 6.71
C ARG A 443 41.10 9.44 5.57
N SER A 444 40.86 8.14 5.34
CA SER A 444 39.97 7.67 4.26
C SER A 444 38.51 8.07 4.47
N LEU A 445 37.99 7.96 5.69
CA LEU A 445 36.60 8.36 6.02
C LEU A 445 36.37 9.87 5.90
N ASN A 446 37.33 10.66 6.39
CA ASN A 446 37.19 12.10 6.59
C ASN A 446 37.65 12.94 5.38
N ARG A 447 38.23 12.32 4.34
CA ARG A 447 38.59 13.02 3.10
C ARG A 447 37.38 13.69 2.45
N ALA A 448 37.60 14.73 1.65
CA ALA A 448 36.53 15.37 0.88
C ALA A 448 35.85 14.35 -0.05
N ILE A 449 34.54 14.49 -0.27
CA ILE A 449 33.81 13.67 -1.25
C ILE A 449 34.18 14.16 -2.65
N SER A 450 34.61 13.24 -3.50
CA SER A 450 35.02 13.58 -4.86
C SER A 450 33.82 13.55 -5.82
N THR A 451 33.99 14.15 -7.00
CA THR A 451 33.01 14.10 -8.08
C THR A 451 32.76 12.67 -8.56
N GLU A 452 33.80 11.85 -8.59
CA GLU A 452 33.74 10.45 -9.03
C GLU A 452 32.86 9.63 -8.08
N GLU A 453 32.97 9.82 -6.76
CA GLU A 453 32.10 9.15 -5.78
C GLU A 453 30.62 9.52 -5.96
N ILE A 454 30.33 10.75 -6.38
CA ILE A 454 28.97 11.21 -6.67
C ILE A 454 28.45 10.55 -7.94
N GLU A 455 29.27 10.51 -8.98
CA GLU A 455 28.92 9.89 -10.25
C GLU A 455 28.69 8.38 -10.09
N ASP A 456 29.56 7.70 -9.36
CA ASP A 456 29.42 6.28 -9.03
C ASP A 456 28.14 6.01 -8.22
N ALA A 457 27.83 6.87 -7.25
CA ALA A 457 26.60 6.77 -6.48
C ALA A 457 25.36 6.94 -7.36
N ILE A 458 25.38 7.90 -8.30
CA ILE A 458 24.30 8.12 -9.27
C ILE A 458 24.13 6.89 -10.16
N GLN A 459 25.22 6.37 -10.75
CA GLN A 459 25.18 5.22 -11.64
C GLN A 459 24.72 3.95 -10.92
N SER A 460 25.16 3.73 -9.68
CA SER A 460 24.80 2.59 -8.85
C SER A 460 23.36 2.65 -8.31
N ALA A 461 22.73 3.82 -8.33
CA ALA A 461 21.38 3.99 -7.79
C ALA A 461 20.36 3.10 -8.52
N LYS A 462 19.58 2.33 -7.76
CA LYS A 462 18.55 1.45 -8.32
C LYS A 462 17.37 2.28 -8.85
N ILE A 463 17.04 2.08 -10.13
CA ILE A 463 15.86 2.68 -10.77
C ILE A 463 14.56 1.98 -10.32
N ASN A 464 13.40 2.58 -10.64
CA ASN A 464 12.08 2.04 -10.29
C ASN A 464 11.77 1.93 -8.78
N LYS A 465 12.48 2.68 -7.93
CA LYS A 465 12.19 2.81 -6.49
C LYS A 465 11.26 3.99 -6.22
N ALA A 466 10.49 3.91 -5.13
CA ALA A 466 9.65 5.02 -4.69
C ALA A 466 10.50 6.24 -4.26
N PRO A 467 10.14 7.47 -4.70
CA PRO A 467 10.82 8.70 -4.29
C PRO A 467 10.39 9.13 -2.89
N GLY A 468 11.13 10.07 -2.32
CA GLY A 468 10.77 10.76 -1.08
C GLY A 468 9.77 11.89 -1.31
N PRO A 469 9.64 12.81 -0.32
CA PRO A 469 8.74 13.96 -0.38
C PRO A 469 8.83 14.87 -1.61
N ASP A 470 10.01 14.97 -2.23
CA ASP A 470 10.22 15.80 -3.43
C ASP A 470 9.61 15.20 -4.72
N GLY A 471 9.33 13.89 -4.72
CA GLY A 471 8.78 13.17 -5.87
C GLY A 471 9.80 12.82 -6.97
N LEU A 472 11.09 13.13 -6.80
CA LEU A 472 12.16 12.86 -7.76
C LEU A 472 12.78 11.48 -7.54
N THR A 473 12.96 10.72 -8.61
CA THR A 473 13.46 9.33 -8.54
C THR A 473 14.93 9.23 -8.90
N ALA A 474 15.58 8.09 -8.60
CA ALA A 474 16.96 7.84 -9.02
C ALA A 474 17.17 8.02 -10.54
N LYS A 475 16.15 7.75 -11.38
CA LYS A 475 16.23 7.92 -12.83
C LYS A 475 16.44 9.38 -13.23
N TYR A 476 15.86 10.33 -12.49
CA TYR A 476 16.11 11.76 -12.70
C TYR A 476 17.60 12.08 -12.54
N TYR A 477 18.22 11.65 -11.44
CA TYR A 477 19.64 11.90 -11.19
C TYR A 477 20.56 11.24 -12.23
N LYS A 478 20.20 10.06 -12.75
CA LYS A 478 20.95 9.42 -13.86
C LYS A 478 20.87 10.21 -15.16
N VAL A 479 19.69 10.69 -15.53
CA VAL A 479 19.48 11.40 -16.81
C VAL A 479 20.11 12.79 -16.80
N PHE A 480 20.12 13.46 -15.65
CA PHE A 480 20.66 14.81 -15.48
C PHE A 480 21.99 14.82 -14.72
N GLN A 481 22.76 13.73 -14.78
CA GLN A 481 24.02 13.57 -14.04
C GLN A 481 24.97 14.77 -14.29
N GLU A 482 25.21 15.10 -15.55
CA GLU A 482 26.08 16.22 -15.97
C GLU A 482 25.67 17.56 -15.33
N ASN A 483 24.36 17.83 -15.23
CA ASN A 483 23.83 19.07 -14.67
C ASN A 483 23.86 19.09 -13.14
N LEU A 484 23.85 17.92 -12.50
CA LEU A 484 23.64 17.79 -11.05
C LEU A 484 24.91 17.43 -10.28
N THR A 485 25.94 16.85 -10.90
CA THR A 485 27.18 16.46 -10.21
C THR A 485 27.82 17.65 -9.49
N LYS A 486 28.02 18.78 -10.19
CA LYS A 486 28.63 19.98 -9.60
C LYS A 486 27.78 20.56 -8.44
N PRO A 487 26.47 20.79 -8.60
CA PRO A 487 25.62 21.22 -7.48
C PRO A 487 25.62 20.26 -6.28
N LEU A 488 25.56 18.94 -6.53
CA LEU A 488 25.60 17.94 -5.48
C LEU A 488 26.95 17.96 -4.75
N HIS A 489 28.06 18.10 -5.48
CA HIS A 489 29.39 18.21 -4.89
C HIS A 489 29.51 19.44 -3.97
N ALA A 490 28.99 20.60 -4.40
CA ALA A 490 29.00 21.81 -3.57
C ALA A 490 28.21 21.64 -2.27
N ILE A 491 27.05 20.96 -2.30
CA ILE A 491 26.29 20.60 -1.09
C ILE A 491 27.07 19.64 -0.20
N MET A 492 27.73 18.65 -0.80
CA MET A 492 28.52 17.69 -0.02
C MET A 492 29.72 18.36 0.66
N HIS A 493 30.24 19.45 0.09
CA HIS A 493 31.25 20.29 0.73
C HIS A 493 30.69 21.12 1.89
N SER A 494 29.50 21.72 1.76
CA SER A 494 28.90 22.55 2.81
C SER A 494 28.56 21.79 4.10
N LEU A 495 28.53 20.45 4.04
CA LEU A 495 28.41 19.58 5.21
C LEU A 495 29.58 19.68 6.19
N LYS A 496 30.76 20.13 5.74
CA LYS A 496 31.87 20.47 6.66
C LYS A 496 31.46 21.50 7.69
N GLU A 497 30.49 22.35 7.35
CA GLU A 497 29.94 23.39 8.21
C GLU A 497 28.67 22.92 8.95
N GLY A 498 28.26 21.66 8.79
CA GLY A 498 27.04 21.12 9.41
C GLY A 498 25.75 21.64 8.76
N LYS A 499 25.80 22.00 7.47
CA LYS A 499 24.63 22.52 6.73
C LYS A 499 24.09 21.45 5.78
N ILE A 500 22.78 21.19 5.85
CA ILE A 500 22.07 20.22 4.99
C ILE A 500 20.83 20.87 4.36
N PRO A 501 20.40 20.42 3.16
CA PRO A 501 19.10 20.78 2.59
C PRO A 501 17.94 20.49 3.54
N GLU A 502 16.96 21.40 3.59
CA GLU A 502 15.77 21.22 4.45
C GLU A 502 14.94 20.02 3.98
N SER A 503 14.92 19.76 2.68
CA SER A 503 14.27 18.57 2.13
C SER A 503 14.84 17.25 2.67
N TRP A 504 16.13 17.20 3.04
CA TRP A 504 16.77 15.98 3.59
C TRP A 504 16.31 15.66 5.02
N LYS A 505 15.79 16.65 5.74
CA LYS A 505 15.23 16.48 7.09
C LYS A 505 13.87 15.79 7.08
N ASN A 506 13.19 15.77 5.94
CA ASN A 506 11.81 15.29 5.81
C ASN A 506 11.72 13.90 5.16
N ALA A 507 10.84 13.06 5.69
CA ALA A 507 10.52 11.75 5.13
C ALA A 507 9.00 11.51 5.08
N TYR A 508 8.55 10.66 4.17
CA TYR A 508 7.23 10.05 4.29
C TYR A 508 7.37 8.63 4.83
N ILE A 509 6.56 8.24 5.80
CA ILE A 509 6.52 6.87 6.33
C ILE A 509 5.27 6.18 5.79
N THR A 510 5.43 5.10 5.04
CA THR A 510 4.33 4.20 4.70
C THR A 510 4.38 2.98 5.60
N VAL A 511 3.23 2.41 5.94
CA VAL A 511 3.13 1.24 6.83
C VAL A 511 2.77 0.00 6.03
N ILE A 512 3.45 -1.12 6.31
CA ILE A 512 3.19 -2.41 5.68
C ILE A 512 2.84 -3.43 6.77
N PRO A 513 1.67 -4.11 6.71
CA PRO A 513 1.31 -5.12 7.70
C PRO A 513 2.30 -6.29 7.67
N LYS A 514 2.64 -6.83 8.85
CA LYS A 514 3.36 -8.10 8.98
C LYS A 514 2.38 -9.25 8.68
N GLU A 515 2.76 -10.18 7.79
CA GLU A 515 1.85 -11.23 7.30
C GLU A 515 1.31 -12.14 8.42
N ASP A 516 2.17 -12.50 9.39
CA ASP A 516 1.84 -13.47 10.45
C ASP A 516 1.41 -12.84 11.78
N ARG A 517 0.95 -11.58 11.75
CA ARG A 517 0.58 -10.84 12.96
C ARG A 517 -0.79 -10.18 12.81
N ASP A 518 -1.47 -9.98 13.93
CA ASP A 518 -2.80 -9.34 13.94
C ASP A 518 -2.74 -7.91 13.36
N PRO A 519 -3.37 -7.65 12.19
CA PRO A 519 -3.35 -6.33 11.56
C PRO A 519 -4.20 -5.30 12.30
N LEU A 520 -4.92 -5.67 13.37
CA LEU A 520 -5.61 -4.69 14.21
C LEU A 520 -4.63 -3.86 15.05
N GLN A 521 -3.42 -4.36 15.29
CA GLN A 521 -2.46 -3.72 16.19
C GLN A 521 -1.48 -2.83 15.41
N PRO A 522 -1.35 -1.53 15.74
CA PRO A 522 -0.38 -0.63 15.09
C PRO A 522 1.07 -1.14 15.13
N LYS A 523 1.45 -1.83 16.22
CA LYS A 523 2.80 -2.44 16.39
C LYS A 523 3.13 -3.54 15.37
N ASN A 524 2.12 -4.11 14.73
CA ASN A 524 2.26 -5.16 13.74
C ASN A 524 2.45 -4.63 12.32
N TYR A 525 2.71 -3.32 12.18
CA TYR A 525 3.05 -2.69 10.91
C TYR A 525 4.52 -2.30 10.87
N ARG A 526 5.19 -2.57 9.75
CA ARG A 526 6.56 -2.15 9.46
C ARG A 526 6.54 -0.73 8.86
N PRO A 527 7.23 0.25 9.48
CA PRO A 527 7.36 1.59 8.90
C PRO A 527 8.45 1.61 7.83
N ILE A 528 8.11 2.00 6.61
CA ILE A 528 9.08 2.19 5.53
C ILE A 528 9.24 3.68 5.26
N SER A 529 10.48 4.19 5.41
CA SER A 529 10.79 5.60 5.15
C SER A 529 11.07 5.82 3.66
N LEU A 530 10.24 6.63 3.03
CA LEU A 530 10.46 7.19 1.70
C LEU A 530 11.32 8.45 1.86
N LEU A 531 12.60 8.31 1.51
CA LEU A 531 13.61 9.38 1.59
C LEU A 531 13.93 9.88 0.18
N ASN A 532 14.24 11.18 0.07
CA ASN A 532 14.62 11.79 -1.22
C ASN A 532 15.85 11.10 -1.81
N ALA A 533 15.90 11.03 -3.14
CA ALA A 533 16.93 10.27 -3.83
C ALA A 533 18.33 10.91 -3.67
N ASP A 534 18.44 12.23 -3.70
CA ASP A 534 19.69 12.97 -3.39
C ASP A 534 20.23 12.66 -1.99
N TYR A 535 19.36 12.65 -0.97
CA TYR A 535 19.72 12.20 0.38
C TYR A 535 20.29 10.76 0.33
N LYS A 536 19.61 9.84 -0.38
CA LYS A 536 20.07 8.44 -0.49
C LYS A 536 21.41 8.31 -1.23
N LEU A 537 21.65 9.12 -2.26
CA LEU A 537 22.95 9.17 -2.93
C LEU A 537 24.04 9.53 -1.92
N PHE A 538 23.84 10.62 -1.19
CA PHE A 538 24.78 11.07 -0.17
C PHE A 538 25.06 10.00 0.90
N MET A 539 23.99 9.44 1.48
CA MET A 539 24.12 8.38 2.49
C MET A 539 24.78 7.11 1.93
N SER A 540 24.65 6.83 0.63
CA SER A 540 25.32 5.69 -0.01
C SER A 540 26.83 5.89 -0.09
N ILE A 541 27.29 7.11 -0.39
CA ILE A 541 28.73 7.44 -0.41
C ILE A 541 29.32 7.21 0.99
N LEU A 542 28.68 7.78 2.02
CA LEU A 542 29.11 7.58 3.41
C LEU A 542 29.12 6.10 3.82
N ALA A 543 28.07 5.36 3.43
CA ALA A 543 27.97 3.94 3.73
C ALA A 543 29.08 3.13 3.03
N ASN A 544 29.37 3.43 1.76
CA ASN A 544 30.40 2.73 1.00
C ASN A 544 31.80 2.91 1.61
N ARG A 545 32.13 4.14 2.04
CA ARG A 545 33.39 4.42 2.76
C ARG A 545 33.50 3.62 4.05
N LEU A 546 32.43 3.58 4.84
CA LEU A 546 32.40 2.90 6.14
C LEU A 546 32.41 1.36 6.01
N LYS A 547 31.69 0.82 5.03
CA LYS A 547 31.44 -0.63 4.90
C LYS A 547 32.71 -1.47 4.80
N ASN A 548 33.74 -0.97 4.13
CA ASN A 548 35.00 -1.69 3.97
C ASN A 548 35.78 -1.78 5.28
N ILE A 549 35.77 -0.71 6.07
CA ILE A 549 36.47 -0.67 7.37
C ILE A 549 35.73 -1.53 8.40
N LEU A 550 34.38 -1.50 8.40
CA LEU A 550 33.57 -2.29 9.33
C LEU A 550 33.76 -3.80 9.19
N LYS A 551 34.23 -4.31 8.04
CA LYS A 551 34.59 -5.73 7.90
C LYS A 551 35.64 -6.17 8.92
N ARG A 552 36.55 -5.26 9.30
CA ARG A 552 37.62 -5.48 10.27
C ARG A 552 37.22 -5.09 11.69
N ILE A 553 36.47 -3.99 11.85
CA ILE A 553 36.10 -3.46 13.17
C ILE A 553 35.04 -4.32 13.87
N ILE A 554 34.02 -4.79 13.13
CA ILE A 554 32.88 -5.54 13.66
C ILE A 554 33.22 -7.03 13.77
N SER A 555 32.94 -7.63 14.93
CA SER A 555 33.15 -9.06 15.21
C SER A 555 32.53 -9.95 14.13
N LYS A 556 33.14 -11.11 13.86
CA LYS A 556 32.56 -12.15 12.99
C LYS A 556 31.25 -12.73 13.53
N ASP A 557 30.93 -12.46 14.79
CA ASP A 557 29.67 -12.86 15.41
C ASP A 557 28.47 -12.08 14.88
N GLN A 558 28.68 -10.89 14.30
CA GLN A 558 27.65 -10.14 13.59
C GLN A 558 27.74 -10.41 12.07
N ALA A 559 26.79 -11.17 11.53
CA ALA A 559 26.75 -11.54 10.12
C ALA A 559 25.84 -10.63 9.27
N GLY A 560 25.09 -9.70 9.87
CA GLY A 560 24.16 -8.80 9.19
C GLY A 560 24.83 -7.63 8.47
N PHE A 561 24.26 -7.22 7.32
CA PHE A 561 24.56 -6.02 6.51
C PHE A 561 25.99 -5.82 5.98
N LEU A 562 26.95 -6.64 6.40
CA LEU A 562 28.33 -6.58 5.91
C LEU A 562 28.55 -7.50 4.71
N PRO A 563 29.43 -7.14 3.75
CA PRO A 563 29.69 -7.96 2.58
C PRO A 563 30.30 -9.30 2.97
N ASN A 564 29.99 -10.35 2.20
CA ASN A 564 30.57 -11.70 2.36
C ASN A 564 30.27 -12.36 3.72
N ARG A 565 29.31 -11.86 4.48
CA ARG A 565 28.74 -12.51 5.67
C ARG A 565 27.34 -12.97 5.34
N GLN A 566 27.01 -14.22 5.67
CA GLN A 566 25.75 -14.84 5.27
C GLN A 566 25.09 -15.51 6.47
N ILE A 567 23.77 -15.37 6.60
CA ILE A 567 22.99 -15.98 7.70
C ILE A 567 23.20 -17.50 7.80
N LYS A 568 23.43 -18.17 6.66
CA LYS A 568 23.71 -19.60 6.61
C LYS A 568 24.93 -20.02 7.44
N GLN A 569 25.90 -19.13 7.63
CA GLN A 569 27.08 -19.39 8.48
C GLN A 569 26.68 -19.46 9.96
N ASN A 570 25.80 -18.57 10.41
CA ASN A 570 25.25 -18.62 11.77
C ASN A 570 24.39 -19.87 11.96
N THR A 571 23.53 -20.21 10.98
CA THR A 571 22.71 -21.42 11.02
C THR A 571 23.56 -22.68 11.09
N ARG A 572 24.59 -22.82 10.25
CA ARG A 572 25.47 -24.00 10.29
C ARG A 572 26.22 -24.09 11.60
N CYS A 573 26.76 -22.98 12.10
CA CYS A 573 27.42 -22.93 13.40
C CYS A 573 26.51 -23.42 14.54
N LEU A 574 25.23 -23.06 14.52
CA LEU A 574 24.28 -23.51 15.53
C LEU A 574 23.98 -25.01 15.41
N ILE A 575 23.84 -25.52 14.19
CA ILE A 575 23.66 -26.96 13.94
C ILE A 575 24.89 -27.74 14.41
N ASP A 576 26.10 -27.28 14.10
CA ASP A 576 27.36 -27.91 14.55
C ASP A 576 27.44 -27.98 16.09
N ILE A 577 27.00 -26.92 16.78
CA ILE A 577 26.93 -26.89 18.24
C ILE A 577 25.92 -27.93 18.77
N ILE A 578 24.74 -28.04 18.16
CA ILE A 578 23.73 -29.03 18.57
C ILE A 578 24.26 -30.46 18.34
N GLU A 579 24.83 -30.73 17.17
CA GLU A 579 25.43 -32.03 16.82
C GLU A 579 26.59 -32.40 17.77
N LEU A 580 27.37 -31.42 18.23
CA LEU A 580 28.44 -31.63 19.21
C LEU A 580 27.87 -32.09 20.57
N PHE A 581 26.81 -31.46 21.07
CA PHE A 581 26.24 -31.81 22.36
C PHE A 581 25.42 -33.10 22.32
N ASP A 582 24.83 -33.43 21.18
CA ASP A 582 24.18 -34.74 20.95
C ASP A 582 25.18 -35.90 21.14
N LYS A 583 26.44 -35.71 20.71
CA LYS A 583 27.54 -36.67 20.92
C LYS A 583 28.12 -36.66 22.34
N HIS A 584 27.77 -35.68 23.17
CA HIS A 584 28.29 -35.53 24.53
C HIS A 584 27.18 -35.26 25.55
N PRO A 585 26.33 -36.28 25.87
CA PRO A 585 25.12 -36.09 26.69
C PRO A 585 25.36 -35.59 28.12
N SER A 586 26.58 -35.73 28.63
CA SER A 586 26.99 -35.22 29.95
C SER A 586 27.12 -33.69 29.98
N ARG A 587 27.27 -33.03 28.83
CA ARG A 587 27.34 -31.58 28.71
C ARG A 587 25.94 -31.03 28.48
N LYS A 588 25.58 -29.94 29.17
CA LYS A 588 24.27 -29.30 28.99
C LYS A 588 24.40 -28.05 28.12
N LEU A 589 23.51 -27.91 27.16
CA LEU A 589 23.44 -26.75 26.26
C LEU A 589 22.13 -25.98 26.52
N ALA A 590 22.23 -24.66 26.63
CA ALA A 590 21.10 -23.77 26.46
C ALA A 590 21.32 -22.84 25.27
N ILE A 591 20.28 -22.68 24.45
CA ILE A 591 20.25 -21.76 23.31
C ILE A 591 19.16 -20.73 23.58
N LEU A 592 19.53 -19.45 23.62
CA LEU A 592 18.60 -18.35 23.86
C LEU A 592 18.41 -17.54 22.58
N PHE A 593 17.16 -17.41 22.14
CA PHE A 593 16.77 -16.55 21.02
C PHE A 593 16.25 -15.24 21.58
N LEU A 594 16.95 -14.14 21.28
CA LEU A 594 16.60 -12.80 21.74
C LEU A 594 16.01 -12.00 20.57
N ASP A 595 14.82 -11.45 20.77
CA ASP A 595 14.13 -10.56 19.83
C ASP A 595 14.11 -9.14 20.39
N ILE A 596 14.72 -8.18 19.67
CA ILE A 596 14.74 -6.78 20.07
C ILE A 596 13.50 -6.09 19.51
N GLU A 597 12.56 -5.70 20.39
CA GLU A 597 11.34 -5.04 19.93
C GLU A 597 11.65 -3.74 19.15
N LYS A 598 11.34 -3.75 17.86
CA LYS A 598 11.48 -2.61 16.93
C LYS A 598 12.87 -2.00 16.98
N ALA A 599 13.90 -2.84 16.92
CA ALA A 599 15.29 -2.46 17.11
C ALA A 599 15.72 -1.19 16.34
N PHE A 600 15.36 -1.09 15.06
CA PHE A 600 15.66 0.08 14.24
C PHE A 600 14.96 1.35 14.72
N ASP A 601 13.70 1.27 15.16
CA ASP A 601 12.90 2.44 15.54
C ASP A 601 13.15 2.86 17.00
N SER A 602 13.73 1.98 17.83
CA SER A 602 13.89 2.18 19.27
C SER A 602 15.29 2.64 19.70
N LEU A 603 16.30 2.55 18.81
CA LEU A 603 17.69 2.92 19.10
C LEU A 603 17.83 4.37 19.58
N SER A 604 18.37 4.58 20.80
CA SER A 604 18.66 5.91 21.34
C SER A 604 19.73 6.61 20.52
N TRP A 605 19.48 7.85 20.11
CA TRP A 605 20.49 8.67 19.43
C TRP A 605 21.64 9.03 20.34
N ASP A 606 21.40 9.28 21.63
CA ASP A 606 22.46 9.57 22.59
C ASP A 606 23.43 8.39 22.69
N PHE A 607 22.90 7.18 22.92
CA PHE A 607 23.72 5.96 22.94
C PHE A 607 24.46 5.73 21.62
N MET A 608 23.77 5.87 20.49
CA MET A 608 24.38 5.70 19.17
C MET A 608 25.54 6.67 18.97
N MET A 609 25.39 7.94 19.35
CA MET A 609 26.46 8.93 19.17
C MET A 609 27.68 8.64 20.04
N GLU A 610 27.48 8.25 21.30
CA GLU A 610 28.60 7.90 22.19
C GLU A 610 29.28 6.58 21.76
N ALA A 611 28.51 5.57 21.35
CA ALA A 611 29.06 4.32 20.82
C ALA A 611 29.90 4.55 19.56
N LEU A 612 29.43 5.41 18.64
CA LEU A 612 30.20 5.80 17.45
C LEU A 612 31.44 6.62 17.80
N GLN A 613 31.37 7.48 18.81
CA GLN A 613 32.51 8.27 19.30
C GLN A 613 33.60 7.36 19.88
N ALA A 614 33.22 6.31 20.61
CA ALA A 614 34.15 5.35 21.22
C ALA A 614 34.99 4.56 20.18
N HIS A 615 34.52 4.46 18.95
CA HIS A 615 35.26 3.88 17.83
C HIS A 615 36.30 4.84 17.21
N ASP A 616 36.27 6.13 17.53
CA ASP A 616 37.19 7.16 17.00
C ASP A 616 37.22 7.21 15.45
N MET A 617 36.06 7.45 14.83
CA MET A 617 35.95 7.53 13.36
C MET A 617 36.47 8.86 12.76
N GLY A 618 36.95 9.77 13.59
CA GLY A 618 37.35 11.13 13.21
C GLY A 618 36.20 12.15 13.18
N ASP A 619 36.57 13.42 13.40
CA ASP A 619 35.62 14.49 13.73
C ASP A 619 34.68 14.86 12.59
N GLN A 620 35.17 14.88 11.34
CA GLN A 620 34.37 15.35 10.21
C GLN A 620 33.25 14.36 9.86
N TYR A 621 33.53 13.06 9.88
CA TYR A 621 32.54 12.01 9.67
C TYR A 621 31.52 12.00 10.81
N MET A 622 31.98 12.12 12.07
CA MET A 622 31.09 12.23 13.24
C MET A 622 30.20 13.48 13.20
N LYS A 623 30.76 14.65 12.84
CA LYS A 623 30.00 15.89 12.65
C LYS A 623 28.92 15.74 11.60
N THR A 624 29.22 15.02 10.52
CA THR A 624 28.26 14.74 9.44
C THR A 624 27.09 13.88 9.94
N ILE A 625 27.37 12.81 10.69
CA ILE A 625 26.32 11.97 11.31
C ILE A 625 25.48 12.79 12.29
N ARG A 626 26.12 13.55 13.20
CA ARG A 626 25.42 14.43 14.15
C ARG A 626 24.50 15.42 13.45
N THR A 627 24.95 16.02 12.34
CA THR A 627 24.15 16.97 11.55
C THR A 627 22.90 16.30 10.96
N ILE A 628 23.03 15.09 10.38
CA ILE A 628 21.91 14.35 9.79
C ILE A 628 20.87 13.96 10.84
N TYR A 629 21.31 13.55 12.03
CA TYR A 629 20.44 13.09 13.11
C TYR A 629 20.00 14.21 14.07
N LYS A 630 20.34 15.48 13.84
CA LYS A 630 19.92 16.60 14.70
C LYS A 630 18.43 16.91 14.60
N ASP A 631 17.95 17.15 13.37
CA ASP A 631 16.57 17.57 13.11
C ASP A 631 15.95 16.73 12.00
N GLN A 632 15.18 15.73 12.39
CA GLN A 632 14.48 14.85 11.47
C GLN A 632 12.98 14.88 11.71
N TYR A 633 12.23 14.85 10.61
CA TYR A 633 10.79 14.90 10.64
C TYR A 633 10.20 13.87 9.67
N ALA A 634 9.04 13.35 10.01
CA ALA A 634 8.29 12.45 9.14
C ALA A 634 6.80 12.81 9.09
N GLN A 635 6.14 12.41 8.01
CA GLN A 635 4.68 12.34 7.94
C GLN A 635 4.30 10.93 7.53
N LEU A 636 3.33 10.33 8.21
CA LEU A 636 2.83 9.02 7.84
C LEU A 636 1.83 9.15 6.69
N ILE A 637 1.88 8.19 5.76
CA ILE A 637 0.91 8.02 4.69
C ILE A 637 0.02 6.84 5.07
N ILE A 638 -1.19 7.12 5.56
CA ILE A 638 -2.20 6.12 5.92
C ILE A 638 -3.34 6.21 4.92
N ASN A 639 -3.59 5.13 4.18
CA ASN A 639 -4.64 5.08 3.14
C ASN A 639 -4.55 6.22 2.11
N GLY A 640 -3.33 6.68 1.80
CA GLY A 640 -3.08 7.77 0.84
C GLY A 640 -3.26 9.18 1.41
N GLU A 641 -3.63 9.31 2.68
CA GLU A 641 -3.66 10.60 3.39
C GLU A 641 -2.42 10.78 4.26
N LYS A 642 -1.91 12.02 4.34
CA LYS A 642 -0.82 12.38 5.23
C LYS A 642 -1.31 12.68 6.64
N THR A 643 -0.53 12.29 7.64
CA THR A 643 -0.66 12.77 9.02
C THR A 643 -0.02 14.15 9.18
N GLN A 644 -0.15 14.72 10.39
CA GLN A 644 0.69 15.84 10.78
C GLN A 644 2.18 15.45 10.81
N ARG A 645 3.05 16.47 10.79
CA ARG A 645 4.51 16.31 10.85
C ARG A 645 4.91 15.88 12.26
N ILE A 646 5.55 14.73 12.36
CA ILE A 646 6.13 14.21 13.61
C ILE A 646 7.63 14.51 13.65
N ARG A 647 8.15 14.93 14.80
CA ARG A 647 9.60 15.05 15.03
C ARG A 647 10.15 13.71 15.48
N ILE A 648 11.19 13.23 14.82
CA ILE A 648 11.88 11.99 15.16
C ILE A 648 13.00 12.34 16.15
N ARG A 649 13.08 11.64 17.29
CA ARG A 649 14.15 11.83 18.29
C ARG A 649 14.95 10.57 18.61
N ARG A 650 14.53 9.41 18.08
CA ARG A 650 15.23 8.14 18.20
C ARG A 650 14.89 7.21 17.04
N GLY A 651 15.70 6.18 16.89
CA GLY A 651 15.64 5.21 15.81
C GLY A 651 16.40 5.65 14.56
N THR A 652 16.67 4.69 13.68
CA THR A 652 17.34 4.93 12.40
C THR A 652 16.34 4.81 11.25
N ARG A 653 16.59 5.52 10.15
CA ARG A 653 15.65 5.60 9.04
C ARG A 653 15.65 4.29 8.23
N GLN A 654 14.57 3.52 8.30
CA GLN A 654 14.41 2.32 7.47
C GLN A 654 14.39 2.68 5.98
N GLY A 655 15.40 2.24 5.23
CA GLY A 655 15.60 2.59 3.82
C GLY A 655 16.69 3.63 3.56
N CYS A 656 17.37 4.10 4.62
CA CYS A 656 18.62 4.84 4.50
C CYS A 656 19.81 3.88 4.34
N PRO A 657 20.69 4.07 3.33
CA PRO A 657 21.86 3.20 3.10
C PRO A 657 22.84 3.08 4.28
N LEU A 658 23.06 4.16 5.05
CA LEU A 658 24.00 4.17 6.18
C LEU A 658 23.41 3.59 7.47
N SER A 659 22.10 3.71 7.66
CA SER A 659 21.43 3.35 8.92
C SER A 659 21.69 1.90 9.39
N PRO A 660 21.69 0.87 8.52
CA PRO A 660 22.05 -0.49 8.94
C PRO A 660 23.47 -0.64 9.48
N LEU A 661 24.43 0.14 8.95
CA LEU A 661 25.82 0.11 9.40
C LEU A 661 25.98 0.74 10.79
N LEU A 662 25.31 1.86 11.04
CA LEU A 662 25.31 2.50 12.37
C LEU A 662 24.62 1.60 13.41
N PHE A 663 23.56 0.92 12.99
CA PHE A 663 22.85 -0.02 13.85
C PHE A 663 23.74 -1.18 14.30
N ILE A 664 24.45 -1.85 13.38
CA ILE A 664 25.34 -2.96 13.76
C ILE A 664 26.53 -2.52 14.61
N MET A 665 27.01 -1.27 14.48
CA MET A 665 28.02 -0.72 15.38
C MET A 665 27.50 -0.60 16.81
N CYS A 666 26.22 -0.28 16.99
CA CYS A 666 25.60 -0.27 18.31
C CYS A 666 25.43 -1.69 18.87
N ILE A 667 25.00 -2.65 18.05
CA ILE A 667 24.90 -4.07 18.45
C ILE A 667 26.26 -4.66 18.79
N GLU A 668 27.34 -4.21 18.13
CA GLU A 668 28.71 -4.63 18.45
C GLU A 668 29.06 -4.36 19.93
N MET A 669 28.54 -3.28 20.54
CA MET A 669 28.78 -2.99 21.96
C MET A 669 28.21 -4.09 22.85
N LEU A 670 27.02 -4.62 22.53
CA LEU A 670 26.42 -5.74 23.25
C LEU A 670 27.21 -7.04 23.03
N ILE A 671 27.64 -7.30 21.79
CA ILE A 671 28.47 -8.47 21.46
C ILE A 671 29.78 -8.43 22.23
N LYS A 672 30.44 -7.28 22.30
CA LYS A 672 31.68 -7.09 23.07
C LYS A 672 31.48 -7.31 24.56
N GLN A 673 30.37 -6.83 25.11
CA GLN A 673 30.04 -7.05 26.52
C GLN A 673 29.87 -8.54 26.84
N ILE A 674 29.09 -9.25 26.02
CA ILE A 674 28.82 -10.68 26.22
C ILE A 674 30.09 -11.51 26.05
N ASN A 675 30.87 -11.24 25.00
CA ASN A 675 32.13 -11.94 24.76
C ASN A 675 33.17 -11.67 25.86
N GLY A 676 33.24 -10.43 26.35
CA GLY A 676 34.17 -10.01 27.39
C GLY A 676 33.81 -10.48 28.80
N ASN A 677 32.54 -10.80 29.06
CA ASN A 677 32.11 -11.27 30.38
C ASN A 677 32.55 -12.72 30.63
N LYS A 678 33.38 -12.93 31.66
CA LYS A 678 33.92 -14.24 32.06
C LYS A 678 32.90 -15.13 32.78
N GLU A 679 31.84 -14.55 33.32
CA GLU A 679 30.74 -15.25 34.00
C GLU A 679 29.81 -15.95 33.01
N ILE A 680 29.68 -15.39 31.81
CA ILE A 680 28.96 -16.03 30.70
C ILE A 680 29.85 -17.10 30.09
N LYS A 681 29.54 -18.38 30.34
CA LYS A 681 30.23 -19.53 29.76
C LYS A 681 29.59 -19.97 28.45
N GLY A 682 30.30 -19.75 27.35
CA GLY A 682 29.88 -20.18 26.03
C GLY A 682 30.24 -21.64 25.76
N VAL A 683 29.81 -22.12 24.60
CA VAL A 683 30.17 -23.44 24.11
C VAL A 683 31.64 -23.49 23.73
N GLN A 684 32.40 -24.41 24.34
CA GLN A 684 33.77 -24.68 23.95
C GLN A 684 33.82 -25.70 22.81
N ALA A 685 34.34 -25.29 21.66
CA ALA A 685 34.53 -26.15 20.50
C ALA A 685 35.75 -25.69 19.67
N ALA A 686 36.55 -26.64 19.20
CA ALA A 686 37.72 -26.38 18.33
C ALA A 686 38.66 -25.25 18.82
N GLY A 687 38.91 -25.20 20.13
CA GLY A 687 39.78 -24.19 20.75
C GLY A 687 39.19 -22.78 20.79
N LYS A 688 37.88 -22.62 20.59
CA LYS A 688 37.17 -21.34 20.65
C LYS A 688 35.92 -21.46 21.52
N GLU A 689 35.59 -20.33 22.15
CA GLU A 689 34.35 -20.17 22.91
C GLU A 689 33.30 -19.46 22.05
N TYR A 690 32.11 -20.06 21.94
CA TYR A 690 30.98 -19.53 21.20
C TYR A 690 29.90 -19.09 22.20
N LYS A 691 29.74 -17.77 22.38
CA LYS A 691 28.73 -17.19 23.29
C LYS A 691 27.53 -16.57 22.58
N ILE A 692 27.78 -15.89 21.46
CA ILE A 692 26.77 -15.09 20.76
C ILE A 692 26.97 -15.13 19.24
N ARG A 693 25.86 -15.14 18.52
CA ARG A 693 25.76 -14.90 17.09
C ARG A 693 24.63 -13.90 16.85
N ALA A 694 24.85 -12.94 15.96
CA ALA A 694 23.88 -11.93 15.58
C ALA A 694 23.74 -11.87 14.05
N PHE A 695 22.53 -11.60 13.59
CA PHE A 695 22.25 -11.19 12.22
C PHE A 695 21.34 -9.96 12.28
N ALA A 696 21.94 -8.77 12.18
CA ALA A 696 21.26 -7.53 12.49
C ALA A 696 20.74 -7.53 13.95
N ASP A 697 19.43 -7.47 14.13
CA ASP A 697 18.70 -7.50 15.40
C ASP A 697 18.36 -8.91 15.91
N ASP A 698 18.44 -9.94 15.05
CA ASP A 698 18.25 -11.33 15.47
C ASP A 698 19.50 -11.83 16.20
N ILE A 699 19.37 -12.11 17.50
CA ILE A 699 20.48 -12.54 18.35
C ILE A 699 20.22 -13.93 18.91
N VAL A 700 21.24 -14.79 18.83
CA VAL A 700 21.27 -16.12 19.42
C VAL A 700 22.45 -16.20 20.38
N MET A 701 22.18 -16.60 21.63
CA MET A 701 23.20 -16.89 22.62
C MET A 701 23.29 -18.38 22.91
N THR A 702 24.50 -18.86 23.19
CA THR A 702 24.78 -20.25 23.51
C THR A 702 25.50 -20.31 24.85
N LEU A 703 24.95 -21.10 25.78
CA LEU A 703 25.51 -21.31 27.12
C LEU A 703 25.81 -22.80 27.32
N GLU A 704 27.00 -23.06 27.85
CA GLU A 704 27.41 -24.39 28.28
C GLU A 704 27.26 -24.52 29.80
N ASN A 705 26.66 -25.62 30.26
CA ASN A 705 26.33 -25.88 31.65
C ASN A 705 25.62 -24.69 32.32
N PRO A 706 24.40 -24.34 31.87
CA PRO A 706 23.70 -23.12 32.30
C PRO A 706 23.46 -23.07 33.82
N ASN A 707 23.44 -24.21 34.51
CA ASN A 707 23.31 -24.26 35.98
C ASN A 707 24.50 -23.62 36.72
N ASP A 708 25.68 -23.59 36.10
CA ASP A 708 26.91 -23.02 36.67
C ASP A 708 27.08 -21.54 36.31
N SER A 709 26.31 -21.05 35.33
CA SER A 709 26.26 -19.64 34.95
C SER A 709 25.32 -18.89 35.91
N LYS A 710 25.84 -18.40 37.05
CA LYS A 710 25.05 -17.61 38.01
C LYS A 710 25.16 -16.09 37.78
N LYS A 711 23.97 -15.48 37.74
CA LYS A 711 23.57 -14.05 37.62
C LYS A 711 23.49 -13.47 36.21
#